data_AF-A0A8J4WRI7-F1
#
_entry.id   AF-A0A8J4WRI7-F1
#
_cell.length_a   1.000
_cell.length_b   1.000
_cell.length_c   1.000
_cell.angle_alpha   90.00
_cell.angle_beta   90.00
_cell.angle_gamma   90.00
#
_symmetry.space_group_name_H-M   'P 1'
#
loop_
_entity.id
_entity.type
_entity.pdbx_description
1 polymer ?
#
loop_
_entity_poly.entity_id
_entity_poly.type
_entity_poly.pdbx_seq_one_letter_code
_entity_poly.pdbx_strand_id
1 'polypeptide(L)'
;MNEICAEEKAYCLSRTFYFWLNPLFTKARKSPLTWEDIYNRPTVEGSDYVTTNLEKYWNLEKQKRNPSFFNVIFKAHWWFILVSAFTLSTEIVCLSIRPFLMNKILLGFEDLSRSNNKFDAILYCTVLIGTTLIALFLRNASFWMAYRMGMRLRVASSALIYKKILKLNQKAMTTTTAGQVINLLSSDAQRFELSFMFIHYGWIGPVQATIVFWLMSEITFYPTLCAAAVMVFFIPMQSIMNHAYARIKIRIAQITDERIRILSDVINGIKIIKLHAWQLLFSKIVRQVRRQEMRLFLYVRLCQAFQFTQLVYQVKVTITAMLLGIVLLHTGPGDPDALRSRELYTLLNYLNSLFLSLTLFLPMCIQYLFDTRVSCSRIQNFLLIPELENDRLPKVIMTNEPILHFDNVTAYWDKYGKRPTLSNLTFDVVGPRLIAIVGSVGSGKSSLLQAALGELPHADGHVLRSSNVAYMPQLSWIFPGTLRDNILASLPYNKERYSAVLRATTLDADLALLPHGDRTQVGERGVSLSGGQKARIGLARIAYGLSDFVMLDDPLAAVDARVANHLFNECICGFLSNRLRLLVTHQHHLLPRMDTIIVMRDGRIANIGTYDDLIAAGVEFHTLQNDTPETQAEANSDIFSALPNAKEIQDIAVDHRLVTSPIDPDASRLYQPSRPDKRRMSSQSNPHCSKNYNDYRESSIWNADSNTQAELAITQSSEHITQVVDHDFKTLRKRTYSTSEVHDKSQRVRRRPTERESTRNLRTTTPRGSVTSRFAFSLENAISPGIMDYLPSSTTELDEIEDERGPTNQGFFEDLMETYEDTAEQEVWQRGSVSWRYYIILGQIGGGLFGVMITGLLFIGTIANYAGCDVWLAVWSDTVDERQHSNTTEPASNKFVLWDLGNNRFNLAVFCVMTGTLVVLSSLRSLSFFAVLINSAKRLHDGMLKACMNTRLRFFEINPSGELYIGFILHYVVNLYVP
;
A
#
# COMPACT_ATOMS: atom_id res chain seq x y z
N MET A 1 -0.19 -35.20 16.91
CA MET A 1 0.81 -34.90 17.96
C MET A 1 1.54 -33.65 17.54
N ASN A 2 1.70 -32.65 18.41
CA ASN A 2 2.36 -31.40 18.04
C ASN A 2 3.87 -31.63 17.97
N GLU A 3 4.46 -31.64 16.78
CA GLU A 3 5.91 -31.65 16.66
C GLU A 3 6.48 -30.36 17.23
N ILE A 4 7.12 -30.47 18.39
CA ILE A 4 7.87 -29.39 19.05
C ILE A 4 8.92 -28.85 18.07
N CYS A 5 9.04 -27.52 18.00
CA CYS A 5 9.91 -26.81 17.07
C CYS A 5 11.35 -27.36 17.08
N ALA A 6 11.95 -27.53 15.90
CA ALA A 6 13.33 -28.00 15.77
C ALA A 6 14.35 -27.09 16.48
N GLU A 7 14.07 -25.79 16.58
CA GLU A 7 14.91 -24.86 17.35
C GLU A 7 14.84 -25.09 18.86
N GLU A 8 13.66 -25.38 19.41
CA GLU A 8 13.48 -25.62 20.86
C GLU A 8 14.18 -26.92 21.30
N LYS A 9 14.26 -27.92 20.41
CA LYS A 9 15.03 -29.15 20.63
C LYS A 9 16.54 -28.99 20.44
N ALA A 10 17.00 -27.90 19.81
CA ALA A 10 18.39 -27.76 19.41
C ALA A 10 19.29 -27.31 20.57
N TYR A 11 20.43 -27.97 20.74
CA TYR A 11 21.48 -27.55 21.67
C TYR A 11 21.97 -26.12 21.39
N CYS A 12 22.52 -25.45 22.40
CA CYS A 12 22.97 -24.05 22.31
C CYS A 12 23.81 -23.76 21.06
N LEU A 13 24.87 -24.56 20.80
CA LEU A 13 25.71 -24.43 19.60
C LEU A 13 24.91 -24.58 18.29
N SER A 14 23.97 -25.52 18.23
CA SER A 14 23.13 -25.74 17.05
C SER A 14 22.15 -24.58 16.81
N ARG A 15 21.64 -23.94 17.88
CA ARG A 15 20.81 -22.71 17.77
C ARG A 15 21.66 -21.52 17.30
N THR A 16 22.84 -21.37 17.88
CA THR A 16 23.82 -20.33 17.58
C THR A 16 24.30 -20.35 16.12
N PHE A 17 24.63 -21.52 15.58
CA PHE A 17 25.11 -21.68 14.19
C PHE A 17 24.00 -22.09 13.20
N TYR A 18 22.72 -22.08 13.63
CA TYR A 18 21.55 -22.43 12.81
C TYR A 18 21.56 -23.84 12.20
N PHE A 19 22.39 -24.77 12.71
CA PHE A 19 22.54 -26.12 12.18
C PHE A 19 21.25 -26.95 12.20
N TRP A 20 20.27 -26.57 13.02
CA TRP A 20 18.94 -27.18 13.06
C TRP A 20 18.13 -26.97 11.76
N LEU A 21 18.52 -26.04 10.89
CA LEU A 21 17.95 -25.86 9.55
C LEU A 21 18.56 -26.77 8.48
N ASN A 22 19.71 -27.40 8.74
CA ASN A 22 20.39 -28.25 7.75
C ASN A 22 19.50 -29.39 7.22
N PRO A 23 18.69 -30.12 8.03
CA PRO A 23 17.79 -31.14 7.52
C PRO A 23 16.78 -30.57 6.51
N LEU A 24 16.18 -29.41 6.81
CA LEU A 24 15.24 -28.72 5.93
C LEU A 24 15.89 -28.33 4.60
N PHE A 25 17.12 -27.77 4.63
CA PHE A 25 17.85 -27.45 3.39
C PHE A 25 18.24 -28.70 2.59
N THR A 26 18.60 -29.81 3.25
CA THR A 26 18.86 -31.07 2.53
C THR A 26 17.60 -31.71 1.94
N LYS A 27 16.43 -31.47 2.55
CA LYS A 27 15.13 -31.87 1.98
C LYS A 27 14.76 -30.99 0.79
N ALA A 28 14.81 -29.67 0.94
CA ALA A 28 14.56 -28.68 -0.12
C ALA A 28 15.42 -28.88 -1.38
N ARG A 29 16.66 -29.39 -1.22
CA ARG A 29 17.54 -29.73 -2.34
C ARG A 29 17.12 -31.01 -3.10
N LYS A 30 16.36 -31.90 -2.47
CA LYS A 30 15.92 -33.20 -3.02
C LYS A 30 14.48 -33.15 -3.55
N SER A 31 13.59 -32.44 -2.86
CA SER A 31 12.17 -32.30 -3.17
C SER A 31 11.70 -30.88 -2.85
N PRO A 32 10.67 -30.35 -3.54
CA PRO A 32 10.02 -29.12 -3.10
C PRO A 32 9.49 -29.29 -1.67
N LEU A 33 9.60 -28.24 -0.86
CA LEU A 33 9.05 -28.23 0.49
C LEU A 33 7.52 -28.10 0.42
N THR A 34 6.81 -29.02 1.06
CA THR A 34 5.36 -28.90 1.29
C THR A 34 5.09 -28.15 2.60
N TRP A 35 3.84 -27.76 2.84
CA TRP A 35 3.44 -27.16 4.13
C TRP A 35 3.68 -28.09 5.34
N GLU A 36 3.71 -29.41 5.12
CA GLU A 36 4.00 -30.42 6.15
C GLU A 36 5.49 -30.49 6.51
N ASP A 37 6.38 -29.98 5.64
CA ASP A 37 7.83 -29.98 5.86
C ASP A 37 8.32 -28.81 6.71
N ILE A 38 7.48 -27.78 6.89
CA ILE A 38 7.84 -26.54 7.56
C ILE A 38 7.69 -26.71 9.07
N TYR A 39 8.77 -26.49 9.81
CA TYR A 39 8.75 -26.60 11.27
C TYR A 39 7.73 -25.67 11.92
N ASN A 40 7.01 -26.19 12.92
CA ASN A 40 6.17 -25.38 13.79
C ASN A 40 6.96 -24.24 14.46
N ARG A 41 6.27 -23.11 14.68
CA ARG A 41 6.80 -21.96 15.42
C ARG A 41 7.19 -22.31 16.87
N PRO A 42 8.18 -21.65 17.48
CA PRO A 42 8.44 -21.74 18.91
C PRO A 42 7.21 -21.34 19.74
N THR A 43 7.04 -21.97 20.90
CA THR A 43 5.92 -21.74 21.83
C THR A 43 5.84 -20.28 22.31
N VAL A 44 6.99 -19.68 22.61
CA VAL A 44 7.14 -18.27 23.04
C VAL A 44 6.75 -17.27 21.93
N GLU A 45 6.64 -17.72 20.68
CA GLU A 45 6.28 -16.90 19.52
C GLU A 45 4.86 -17.18 19.02
N GLY A 46 4.04 -17.88 19.83
CA GLY A 46 2.61 -18.04 19.60
C GLY A 46 1.85 -16.72 19.66
N SER A 47 0.89 -16.54 18.74
CA SER A 47 0.03 -15.35 18.64
C SER A 47 -0.53 -14.92 20.00
N ASP A 48 -1.09 -15.87 20.74
CA ASP A 48 -1.89 -15.59 21.92
C ASP A 48 -1.05 -14.98 23.04
N TYR A 49 0.20 -15.44 23.21
CA TYR A 49 1.14 -14.89 24.18
C TYR A 49 1.59 -13.48 23.80
N VAL A 50 2.07 -13.29 22.56
CA VAL A 50 2.63 -11.99 22.12
C VAL A 50 1.54 -10.92 22.04
N THR A 51 0.34 -11.27 21.54
CA THR A 51 -0.83 -10.39 21.51
C THR A 51 -1.28 -10.01 22.90
N THR A 52 -1.46 -10.97 23.82
CA THR A 52 -1.92 -10.67 25.19
C THR A 52 -0.95 -9.76 25.94
N ASN A 53 0.36 -9.94 25.74
CA ASN A 53 1.37 -9.05 26.32
C ASN A 53 1.26 -7.62 25.76
N LEU A 54 1.14 -7.44 24.45
CA LEU A 54 0.99 -6.11 23.84
C LEU A 54 -0.36 -5.45 24.19
N GLU A 55 -1.44 -6.23 24.25
CA GLU A 55 -2.80 -5.81 24.64
C GLU A 55 -2.83 -5.25 26.07
N LYS A 56 -2.10 -5.88 27.01
CA LYS A 56 -1.94 -5.39 28.39
C LYS A 56 -1.36 -3.98 28.42
N TYR A 57 -0.29 -3.70 27.68
CA TYR A 57 0.32 -2.37 27.61
C TYR A 57 -0.56 -1.36 26.86
N TRP A 58 -1.28 -1.79 25.82
CA TRP A 58 -2.24 -0.94 25.09
C TRP A 58 -3.39 -0.49 26.00
N ASN A 59 -3.99 -1.40 26.77
CA ASN A 59 -5.09 -1.09 27.67
C ASN A 59 -4.69 -0.12 28.79
N LEU A 60 -3.44 -0.20 29.28
CA LEU A 60 -2.89 0.78 30.23
C LEU A 60 -2.65 2.17 29.60
N GLU A 61 -2.24 2.24 28.33
CA GLU A 61 -2.04 3.53 27.66
C GLU A 61 -3.36 4.16 27.19
N LYS A 62 -4.40 3.35 26.89
CA LYS A 62 -5.78 3.79 26.54
C LYS A 62 -6.45 4.62 27.65
N GLN A 63 -6.01 4.49 28.91
CA GLN A 63 -6.50 5.28 30.05
C GLN A 63 -5.95 6.72 30.10
N LYS A 64 -4.98 7.08 29.24
CA LYS A 64 -4.38 8.42 29.23
C LYS A 64 -5.11 9.36 28.27
N ARG A 65 -5.01 10.67 28.55
CA ARG A 65 -5.54 11.75 27.68
C ARG A 65 -5.07 11.66 26.23
N ASN A 66 -3.80 11.35 26.00
CA ASN A 66 -3.21 11.19 24.66
C ASN A 66 -2.58 9.79 24.55
N PRO A 67 -3.33 8.74 24.20
CA PRO A 67 -2.79 7.40 24.02
C PRO A 67 -1.83 7.36 22.83
N SER A 68 -0.74 6.57 22.91
CA SER A 68 0.18 6.39 21.78
C SER A 68 0.66 4.95 21.60
N PHE A 69 0.42 4.39 20.42
CA PHE A 69 0.84 3.02 20.10
C PHE A 69 2.37 2.87 20.05
N PHE A 70 3.08 3.92 19.60
CA PHE A 70 4.55 3.94 19.59
C PHE A 70 5.14 3.84 21.02
N ASN A 71 4.54 4.52 21.99
CA ASN A 71 4.95 4.42 23.40
C ASN A 71 4.68 3.03 23.98
N VAL A 72 3.60 2.37 23.55
CA VAL A 72 3.24 1.00 23.97
C VAL A 72 4.27 0.00 23.45
N ILE A 73 4.68 0.10 22.19
CA ILE A 73 5.77 -0.70 21.61
C ILE A 73 7.05 -0.52 22.43
N PHE A 74 7.46 0.73 22.68
CA PHE A 74 8.67 1.01 23.45
C PHE A 74 8.61 0.40 24.87
N LYS A 75 7.50 0.57 25.59
CA LYS A 75 7.30 0.01 26.94
C LYS A 75 7.23 -1.51 26.99
N ALA A 76 6.63 -2.16 26.00
CA ALA A 76 6.55 -3.61 25.95
C ALA A 76 7.93 -4.26 25.72
N HIS A 77 8.88 -3.50 25.18
CA HIS A 77 10.08 -4.04 24.52
C HIS A 77 11.40 -3.33 24.87
N TRP A 78 11.41 -2.36 25.79
CA TRP A 78 12.60 -1.57 26.14
C TRP A 78 13.82 -2.43 26.55
N TRP A 79 13.63 -3.50 27.34
CA TRP A 79 14.73 -4.36 27.80
C TRP A 79 15.48 -4.99 26.63
N PHE A 80 14.72 -5.41 25.61
CA PHE A 80 15.25 -6.01 24.40
C PHE A 80 16.04 -4.97 23.60
N ILE A 81 15.51 -3.74 23.47
CA ILE A 81 16.17 -2.62 22.78
C ILE A 81 17.50 -2.29 23.46
N LEU A 82 17.59 -2.43 24.80
CA LEU A 82 18.86 -2.25 25.51
C LEU A 82 19.86 -3.37 25.21
N VAL A 83 19.43 -4.63 25.12
CA VAL A 83 20.34 -5.74 24.75
C VAL A 83 20.83 -5.60 23.32
N SER A 84 19.96 -5.31 22.35
CA SER A 84 20.38 -5.09 20.96
C SER A 84 21.25 -3.84 20.81
N ALA A 85 21.02 -2.79 21.61
CA ALA A 85 21.91 -1.65 21.68
C ALA A 85 23.30 -2.02 22.24
N PHE A 86 23.36 -2.84 23.29
CA PHE A 86 24.61 -3.30 23.88
C PHE A 86 25.40 -4.20 22.92
N THR A 87 24.76 -5.19 22.30
CA THR A 87 25.46 -6.08 21.36
C THR A 87 25.96 -5.34 20.14
N LEU A 88 25.19 -4.40 19.59
CA LEU A 88 25.64 -3.54 18.48
C LEU A 88 26.68 -2.50 18.92
N SER A 89 26.71 -2.04 20.17
CA SER A 89 27.76 -1.11 20.64
C SER A 89 29.14 -1.77 20.64
N THR A 90 29.23 -3.05 20.99
CA THR A 90 30.49 -3.82 20.91
C THR A 90 31.00 -3.96 19.47
N GLU A 91 30.10 -3.95 18.48
CA GLU A 91 30.48 -3.95 17.05
C GLU A 91 31.21 -2.65 16.68
N ILE A 92 30.75 -1.49 17.17
CA ILE A 92 31.40 -0.18 16.96
C ILE A 92 32.85 -0.24 17.44
N VAL A 93 33.05 -0.70 18.67
CA VAL A 93 34.38 -0.79 19.29
C VAL A 93 35.29 -1.69 18.44
N CYS A 94 34.79 -2.85 18.02
CA CYS A 94 35.54 -3.76 17.16
C CYS A 94 35.80 -3.19 15.75
N LEU A 95 34.91 -2.37 15.19
CA LEU A 95 35.09 -1.75 13.88
C LEU A 95 36.12 -0.61 13.93
N SER A 96 36.03 0.26 14.94
CA SER A 96 36.96 1.40 15.12
C SER A 96 38.38 0.96 15.48
N ILE A 97 38.56 -0.18 16.15
CA ILE A 97 39.88 -0.70 16.53
C ILE A 97 40.63 -1.37 15.36
N ARG A 98 39.94 -1.89 14.33
CA ARG A 98 40.61 -2.61 13.21
C ARG A 98 41.63 -1.77 12.44
N PRO A 99 41.37 -0.51 12.03
CA PRO A 99 42.37 0.29 11.32
C PRO A 99 43.58 0.62 12.21
N PHE A 100 43.37 0.80 13.52
CA PHE A 100 44.47 0.96 14.48
C PHE A 100 45.36 -0.29 14.57
N LEU A 101 44.77 -1.49 14.65
CA LEU A 101 45.52 -2.74 14.62
C LEU A 101 46.26 -2.93 13.28
N MET A 102 45.64 -2.56 12.16
CA MET A 102 46.28 -2.60 10.85
C MET A 102 47.51 -1.67 10.78
N ASN A 103 47.42 -0.45 11.32
CA ASN A 103 48.55 0.48 11.43
C ASN A 103 49.71 -0.13 12.25
N LYS A 104 49.41 -0.82 13.36
CA LYS A 104 50.43 -1.54 14.17
C LYS A 104 51.06 -2.72 13.43
N ILE A 105 50.31 -3.43 12.59
CA ILE A 105 50.84 -4.49 11.74
C ILE A 105 51.77 -3.91 10.67
N LEU A 106 51.39 -2.79 10.02
CA LEU A 106 52.22 -2.10 9.03
C LEU A 106 53.54 -1.59 9.64
N LEU A 107 53.50 -0.95 10.82
CA LEU A 107 54.71 -0.63 11.59
C LEU A 107 55.58 -1.87 11.85
N GLY A 108 54.97 -2.97 12.27
CA GLY A 108 55.67 -4.22 12.51
C GLY A 108 56.37 -4.80 11.27
N PHE A 109 55.90 -4.51 10.05
CA PHE A 109 56.58 -4.89 8.80
C PHE A 109 57.69 -3.91 8.41
N GLU A 110 57.49 -2.59 8.58
CA GLU A 110 58.54 -1.58 8.42
C GLU A 110 59.72 -1.87 9.37
N ASP A 111 59.44 -2.09 10.66
CA ASP A 111 60.42 -2.37 11.70
C ASP A 111 61.00 -3.80 11.64
N LEU A 112 60.36 -4.77 10.97
CA LEU A 112 60.92 -6.12 10.79
C LEU A 112 62.25 -6.12 10.01
N SER A 113 62.51 -5.05 9.24
CA SER A 113 63.78 -4.79 8.57
C SER A 113 64.94 -4.47 9.54
N ARG A 114 64.62 -4.10 10.80
CA ARG A 114 65.57 -3.64 11.83
C ARG A 114 65.50 -4.40 13.16
N SER A 115 64.37 -5.02 13.51
CA SER A 115 64.13 -5.66 14.81
C SER A 115 63.41 -7.01 14.67
N ASN A 116 63.84 -8.01 15.43
CA ASN A 116 63.42 -9.42 15.27
C ASN A 116 62.11 -9.78 16.02
N ASN A 117 61.23 -8.79 16.26
CA ASN A 117 60.01 -8.91 17.07
C ASN A 117 58.82 -9.56 16.33
N LYS A 118 59.03 -10.76 15.79
CA LYS A 118 57.99 -11.53 15.05
C LYS A 118 56.75 -11.85 15.91
N PHE A 119 56.91 -11.91 17.24
CA PHE A 119 55.82 -12.21 18.18
C PHE A 119 54.74 -11.11 18.19
N ASP A 120 55.13 -9.84 18.20
CA ASP A 120 54.19 -8.71 18.30
C ASP A 120 53.31 -8.61 17.04
N ALA A 121 53.90 -8.82 15.86
CA ALA A 121 53.16 -8.88 14.60
C ALA A 121 52.14 -10.03 14.57
N ILE A 122 52.51 -11.22 15.05
CA ILE A 122 51.58 -12.37 15.18
C ILE A 122 50.47 -12.07 16.20
N LEU A 123 50.80 -11.39 17.31
CA LEU A 123 49.82 -10.98 18.32
C LEU A 123 48.80 -9.98 17.73
N TYR A 124 49.24 -8.94 17.03
CA TYR A 124 48.31 -7.99 16.39
C TYR A 124 47.43 -8.66 15.33
N CYS A 125 48.00 -9.55 14.50
CA CYS A 125 47.23 -10.34 13.54
C CYS A 125 46.18 -11.25 14.19
N THR A 126 46.53 -11.96 15.27
CA THR A 126 45.58 -12.84 15.99
C THR A 126 44.49 -12.04 16.70
N VAL A 127 44.80 -10.88 17.28
CA VAL A 127 43.80 -9.95 17.85
C VAL A 127 42.89 -9.36 16.77
N LEU A 128 43.41 -9.04 15.58
CA LEU A 128 42.62 -8.58 14.44
C LEU A 128 41.63 -9.67 13.95
N ILE A 129 42.08 -10.92 13.87
CA ILE A 129 41.23 -12.06 13.50
C ILE A 129 40.18 -12.32 14.59
N GLY A 130 40.56 -12.27 15.87
CA GLY A 130 39.64 -12.45 16.99
C GLY A 130 38.53 -11.37 17.01
N THR A 131 38.90 -10.10 16.91
CA THR A 131 37.95 -8.97 16.91
C THR A 131 37.06 -8.92 15.67
N THR A 132 37.52 -9.39 14.52
CA THR A 132 36.67 -9.53 13.32
C THR A 132 35.66 -10.66 13.45
N LEU A 133 36.06 -11.84 13.96
CA LEU A 133 35.16 -12.98 14.20
C LEU A 133 34.10 -12.68 15.28
N ILE A 134 34.50 -12.08 16.42
CA ILE A 134 33.59 -11.72 17.51
C ILE A 134 32.52 -10.73 17.00
N ALA A 135 32.93 -9.68 16.29
CA ALA A 135 32.00 -8.71 15.74
C ALA A 135 31.08 -9.29 14.65
N LEU A 136 31.59 -10.18 13.78
CA LEU A 136 30.76 -10.88 12.80
C LEU A 136 29.66 -11.70 13.48
N PHE A 137 30.01 -12.40 14.56
CA PHE A 137 29.08 -13.19 15.34
C PHE A 137 28.03 -12.33 16.04
N LEU A 138 28.47 -11.28 16.76
CA LEU A 138 27.59 -10.37 17.50
C LEU A 138 26.66 -9.57 16.57
N ARG A 139 27.12 -9.13 15.40
CA ARG A 139 26.28 -8.49 14.38
C ARG A 139 25.14 -9.41 13.93
N ASN A 140 25.48 -10.64 13.54
CA ASN A 140 24.48 -11.61 13.05
C ASN A 140 23.49 -12.01 14.15
N ALA A 141 23.96 -12.22 15.39
CA ALA A 141 23.09 -12.48 16.54
C ALA A 141 22.13 -11.29 16.81
N SER A 142 22.66 -10.06 16.78
CA SER A 142 21.86 -8.83 16.96
C SER A 142 20.81 -8.64 15.88
N PHE A 143 21.17 -8.86 14.61
CA PHE A 143 20.25 -8.75 13.47
C PHE A 143 19.15 -9.81 13.52
N TRP A 144 19.49 -11.06 13.84
CA TRP A 144 18.52 -12.14 14.01
C TRP A 144 17.54 -11.86 15.16
N MET A 145 18.08 -11.43 16.30
CA MET A 145 17.30 -11.01 17.45
C MET A 145 16.34 -9.86 17.08
N ALA A 146 16.84 -8.81 16.43
CA ALA A 146 16.04 -7.67 15.95
C ALA A 146 14.94 -8.06 14.97
N TYR A 147 15.22 -8.94 14.01
CA TYR A 147 14.25 -9.42 13.03
C TYR A 147 13.11 -10.22 13.68
N ARG A 148 13.42 -11.14 14.61
CA ARG A 148 12.39 -11.83 15.41
C ARG A 148 11.50 -10.88 16.18
N MET A 149 12.05 -9.76 16.64
CA MET A 149 11.28 -8.76 17.38
C MET A 149 10.30 -8.01 16.49
N GLY A 150 10.74 -7.65 15.28
CA GLY A 150 9.86 -7.09 14.25
C GLY A 150 8.72 -8.06 13.88
N MET A 151 9.04 -9.34 13.71
CA MET A 151 8.04 -10.41 13.47
C MET A 151 7.03 -10.54 14.62
N ARG A 152 7.48 -10.55 15.87
CA ARG A 152 6.60 -10.58 17.06
C ARG A 152 5.66 -9.38 17.09
N LEU A 153 6.16 -8.17 16.80
CA LEU A 153 5.32 -6.98 16.74
C LEU A 153 4.33 -7.02 15.57
N ARG A 154 4.72 -7.52 14.40
CA ARG A 154 3.82 -7.76 13.26
C ARG A 154 2.66 -8.67 13.69
N VAL A 155 2.95 -9.87 14.20
CA VAL A 155 1.92 -10.84 14.64
C VAL A 155 1.00 -10.23 15.70
N ALA A 156 1.55 -9.58 16.72
CA ALA A 156 0.77 -8.99 17.80
C ALA A 156 -0.13 -7.84 17.32
N SER A 157 0.38 -6.95 16.48
CA SER A 157 -0.41 -5.83 15.92
C SER A 157 -1.49 -6.31 14.95
N SER A 158 -1.20 -7.29 14.08
CA SER A 158 -2.20 -7.90 13.20
C SER A 158 -3.34 -8.56 14.00
N ALA A 159 -3.01 -9.28 15.07
CA ALA A 159 -4.01 -9.91 15.94
C ALA A 159 -4.81 -8.89 16.77
N LEU A 160 -4.20 -7.78 17.22
CA LEU A 160 -4.94 -6.68 17.86
C LEU A 160 -5.92 -6.01 16.89
N ILE A 161 -5.51 -5.77 15.65
CA ILE A 161 -6.38 -5.25 14.57
C ILE A 161 -7.53 -6.23 14.34
N TYR A 162 -7.25 -7.54 14.24
CA TYR A 162 -8.29 -8.56 14.06
C TYR A 162 -9.30 -8.61 15.24
N LYS A 163 -8.81 -8.65 16.48
CA LYS A 163 -9.65 -8.55 17.69
C LYS A 163 -10.48 -7.26 17.74
N LYS A 164 -9.98 -6.16 17.17
CA LYS A 164 -10.70 -4.88 17.10
C LYS A 164 -11.84 -4.93 16.09
N ILE A 165 -11.61 -5.43 14.88
CA ILE A 165 -12.62 -5.54 13.82
C ILE A 165 -13.88 -6.24 14.33
N LEU A 166 -13.70 -7.37 15.04
CA LEU A 166 -14.79 -8.17 15.62
C LEU A 166 -15.59 -7.47 16.75
N LYS A 167 -15.24 -6.23 17.11
CA LYS A 167 -15.88 -5.42 18.16
C LYS A 167 -16.28 -4.02 17.69
N LEU A 168 -16.04 -3.69 16.41
CA LEU A 168 -16.41 -2.40 15.85
C LEU A 168 -17.94 -2.32 15.69
N ASN A 169 -18.49 -1.14 15.98
CA ASN A 169 -19.88 -0.83 15.67
C ASN A 169 -20.12 -0.83 14.15
N GLN A 170 -21.30 -1.22 13.67
CA GLN A 170 -21.69 -1.18 12.24
C GLN A 170 -21.38 0.18 11.57
N LYS A 171 -21.58 1.31 12.26
CA LYS A 171 -21.23 2.66 11.75
C LYS A 171 -19.71 2.86 11.63
N ALA A 172 -18.92 2.28 12.53
CA ALA A 172 -17.46 2.27 12.37
C ALA A 172 -17.08 1.45 11.12
N MET A 173 -17.69 0.29 10.92
CA MET A 173 -17.45 -0.57 9.76
C MET A 173 -17.82 0.05 8.40
N THR A 174 -18.76 1.00 8.34
CA THR A 174 -19.03 1.76 7.09
C THR A 174 -18.04 2.91 6.86
N THR A 175 -17.46 3.48 7.92
CA THR A 175 -16.43 4.54 7.80
C THR A 175 -15.03 4.00 7.52
N THR A 176 -14.67 2.82 8.04
CA THR A 176 -13.42 2.13 7.68
C THR A 176 -13.63 1.18 6.52
N THR A 177 -13.08 1.48 5.35
CA THR A 177 -13.23 0.57 4.20
C THR A 177 -12.44 -0.72 4.43
N ALA A 178 -12.95 -1.85 3.94
CA ALA A 178 -12.25 -3.14 4.03
C ALA A 178 -10.83 -3.07 3.43
N GLY A 179 -10.64 -2.28 2.37
CA GLY A 179 -9.32 -2.01 1.77
C GLY A 179 -8.35 -1.29 2.72
N GLN A 180 -8.80 -0.34 3.53
CA GLN A 180 -7.96 0.29 4.56
C GLN A 180 -7.49 -0.73 5.60
N VAL A 181 -8.40 -1.60 6.06
CA VAL A 181 -8.11 -2.65 7.05
C VAL A 181 -7.13 -3.68 6.49
N ILE A 182 -7.31 -4.11 5.25
CA ILE A 182 -6.36 -5.01 4.55
C ILE A 182 -4.98 -4.34 4.44
N ASN A 183 -4.91 -3.05 4.10
CA ASN A 183 -3.65 -2.30 4.00
C ASN A 183 -2.96 -2.14 5.37
N LEU A 184 -3.72 -1.97 6.46
CA LEU A 184 -3.17 -1.97 7.82
C LEU A 184 -2.48 -3.30 8.16
N LEU A 185 -3.08 -4.42 7.75
CA LEU A 185 -2.56 -5.77 7.99
C LEU A 185 -1.41 -6.18 7.06
N SER A 186 -1.47 -5.81 5.79
CA SER A 186 -0.50 -6.23 4.76
C SER A 186 0.70 -5.29 4.65
N SER A 187 0.52 -3.97 4.82
CA SER A 187 1.56 -2.96 4.61
C SER A 187 2.03 -2.35 5.93
N ASP A 188 1.13 -1.80 6.74
CA ASP A 188 1.53 -1.07 7.95
C ASP A 188 2.09 -2.00 9.04
N ALA A 189 1.51 -3.18 9.25
CA ALA A 189 2.04 -4.18 10.18
C ALA A 189 3.33 -4.87 9.66
N GLN A 190 3.52 -5.03 8.35
CA GLN A 190 4.72 -5.66 7.79
C GLN A 190 5.98 -4.80 7.98
N ARG A 191 5.86 -3.46 7.92
CA ARG A 191 7.01 -2.55 8.10
C ARG A 191 7.81 -2.81 9.38
N PHE A 192 7.14 -3.24 10.45
CA PHE A 192 7.76 -3.51 11.75
C PHE A 192 8.87 -4.57 11.70
N GLU A 193 8.88 -5.48 10.71
CA GLU A 193 9.88 -6.54 10.56
C GLU A 193 11.31 -6.00 10.47
N LEU A 194 11.52 -4.95 9.68
CA LEU A 194 12.85 -4.38 9.41
C LEU A 194 13.15 -3.15 10.27
N SER A 195 12.15 -2.51 10.86
CA SER A 195 12.34 -1.30 11.68
C SER A 195 13.34 -1.47 12.82
N PHE A 196 13.26 -2.58 13.56
CA PHE A 196 14.18 -2.87 14.67
C PHE A 196 15.60 -3.20 14.23
N MET A 197 15.79 -3.68 13.00
CA MET A 197 17.11 -4.01 12.45
C MET A 197 17.97 -2.76 12.25
N PHE A 198 17.36 -1.65 11.83
CA PHE A 198 18.08 -0.43 11.49
C PHE A 198 18.04 0.67 12.56
N ILE A 199 17.10 0.63 13.52
CA ILE A 199 16.87 1.72 14.49
C ILE A 199 18.11 2.16 15.27
N HIS A 200 19.02 1.23 15.60
CA HIS A 200 20.23 1.56 16.36
C HIS A 200 21.25 2.39 15.56
N TYR A 201 21.23 2.32 14.23
CA TYR A 201 22.15 3.11 13.39
C TYR A 201 21.92 4.63 13.48
N GLY A 202 20.78 5.07 14.02
CA GLY A 202 20.50 6.47 14.29
C GLY A 202 21.43 7.11 15.33
N TRP A 203 21.95 6.32 16.29
CA TRP A 203 22.96 6.78 17.27
C TRP A 203 24.34 6.15 17.03
N ILE A 204 24.40 4.90 16.55
CA ILE A 204 25.66 4.24 16.21
C ILE A 204 26.45 5.03 15.16
N GLY A 205 25.79 5.48 14.08
CA GLY A 205 26.46 6.21 13.00
C GLY A 205 27.20 7.46 13.51
N PRO A 206 26.52 8.41 14.17
CA PRO A 206 27.16 9.58 14.77
C PRO A 206 28.26 9.24 15.78
N VAL A 207 28.04 8.27 16.69
CA VAL A 207 29.04 7.88 17.69
C VAL A 207 30.30 7.29 17.04
N GLN A 208 30.14 6.39 16.07
CA GLN A 208 31.27 5.82 15.32
C GLN A 208 32.02 6.91 14.55
N ALA A 209 31.30 7.85 13.91
CA ALA A 209 31.90 8.96 13.19
C ALA A 209 32.75 9.85 14.10
N THR A 210 32.25 10.22 15.28
CA THR A 210 33.01 11.01 16.26
C THR A 210 34.26 10.28 16.72
N ILE A 211 34.18 8.98 17.04
CA ILE A 211 35.34 8.19 17.47
C ILE A 211 36.38 8.07 16.35
N VAL A 212 35.94 7.76 15.13
CA VAL A 212 36.86 7.58 13.98
C VAL A 212 37.49 8.91 13.57
N PHE A 213 36.73 10.01 13.47
CA PHE A 213 37.31 11.32 13.14
C PHE A 213 38.26 11.81 14.25
N TRP A 214 38.00 11.51 15.52
CA TRP A 214 38.97 11.77 16.58
C TRP A 214 40.27 10.97 16.36
N LEU A 215 40.19 9.65 16.17
CA LEU A 215 41.35 8.79 15.88
C LEU A 215 42.11 9.18 14.60
N MET A 216 41.42 9.68 13.57
CA MET A 216 42.05 10.22 12.36
C MET A 216 42.74 11.56 12.61
N SER A 217 42.17 12.41 13.48
CA SER A 217 42.72 13.74 13.79
C SER A 217 44.05 13.69 14.55
N GLU A 218 44.28 12.62 15.33
CA GLU A 218 45.57 12.29 15.96
C GLU A 218 46.67 11.94 14.94
N ILE A 219 46.30 11.51 13.73
CA ILE A 219 47.25 11.25 12.64
C ILE A 219 47.44 12.51 11.79
N THR A 220 46.33 13.08 11.28
CA THR A 220 46.36 14.35 10.53
C THR A 220 45.10 15.18 10.79
N PHE A 221 45.25 16.35 11.43
CA PHE A 221 44.11 17.17 11.83
C PHE A 221 43.34 17.78 10.64
N TYR A 222 44.01 18.58 9.80
CA TYR A 222 43.34 19.31 8.72
C TYR A 222 42.75 18.43 7.60
N PRO A 223 43.43 17.38 7.09
CA PRO A 223 42.86 16.45 6.11
C PRO A 223 41.60 15.74 6.62
N THR A 224 41.60 15.38 7.91
CA THR A 224 40.43 14.80 8.58
C THR A 224 39.26 15.77 8.62
N LEU A 225 39.50 17.07 8.85
CA LEU A 225 38.46 18.10 8.78
C LEU A 225 37.86 18.22 7.36
N CYS A 226 38.69 18.17 6.31
CA CYS A 226 38.22 18.15 4.92
C CYS A 226 37.36 16.91 4.63
N ALA A 227 37.80 15.73 5.06
CA ALA A 227 37.05 14.48 4.90
C ALA A 227 35.70 14.51 5.66
N ALA A 228 35.71 14.97 6.91
CA ALA A 228 34.52 15.10 7.74
C ALA A 228 33.51 16.09 7.15
N ALA A 229 33.96 17.24 6.64
CA ALA A 229 33.10 18.22 5.98
C ALA A 229 32.36 17.64 4.77
N VAL A 230 33.06 16.86 3.93
CA VAL A 230 32.45 16.18 2.77
C VAL A 230 31.47 15.10 3.18
N MET A 231 31.81 14.25 4.16
CA MET A 231 30.87 13.23 4.68
C MET A 231 29.62 13.87 5.30
N VAL A 232 29.78 14.94 6.09
CA VAL A 232 28.66 15.66 6.71
C VAL A 232 27.80 16.36 5.65
N PHE A 233 28.37 16.90 4.57
CA PHE A 233 27.62 17.49 3.45
C PHE A 233 26.72 16.47 2.73
N PHE A 234 27.15 15.21 2.61
CA PHE A 234 26.36 14.17 1.96
C PHE A 234 25.11 13.76 2.75
N ILE A 235 25.08 13.91 4.08
CA ILE A 235 23.94 13.54 4.94
C ILE A 235 22.67 14.36 4.65
N PRO A 236 22.65 15.72 4.67
CA PRO A 236 21.47 16.50 4.33
C PRO A 236 21.08 16.32 2.86
N MET A 237 22.04 16.15 1.95
CA MET A 237 21.76 15.88 0.53
C MET A 237 20.97 14.56 0.36
N GLN A 238 21.41 13.48 1.01
CA GLN A 238 20.67 12.22 1.08
C GLN A 238 19.30 12.40 1.72
N SER A 239 19.21 13.11 2.84
CA SER A 239 17.94 13.33 3.55
C SER A 239 16.91 14.09 2.69
N ILE A 240 17.34 15.12 1.96
CA ILE A 240 16.49 15.89 1.03
C ILE A 240 16.01 14.99 -0.12
N MET A 241 16.92 14.21 -0.72
CA MET A 241 16.59 13.29 -1.81
C MET A 241 15.63 12.18 -1.34
N ASN A 242 15.86 11.61 -0.16
CA ASN A 242 15.00 10.59 0.46
C ASN A 242 13.60 11.16 0.75
N HIS A 243 13.50 12.42 1.18
CA HIS A 243 12.22 13.09 1.41
C HIS A 243 11.49 13.42 0.10
N ALA A 244 12.20 13.77 -0.98
CA ALA A 244 11.63 13.91 -2.31
C ALA A 244 11.10 12.56 -2.84
N TYR A 245 11.92 11.49 -2.75
CA TYR A 245 11.54 10.11 -3.06
C TYR A 245 10.28 9.69 -2.32
N ALA A 246 10.21 9.90 -1.00
CA ALA A 246 9.05 9.53 -0.18
C ALA A 246 7.77 10.27 -0.60
N ARG A 247 7.85 11.59 -0.85
CA ARG A 247 6.71 12.38 -1.31
C ARG A 247 6.18 11.93 -2.67
N ILE A 248 7.06 11.59 -3.62
CA ILE A 248 6.64 11.09 -4.94
C ILE A 248 6.08 9.66 -4.82
N LYS A 249 6.68 8.79 -3.98
CA LYS A 249 6.21 7.42 -3.73
C LYS A 249 4.78 7.37 -3.17
N ILE A 250 4.38 8.34 -2.34
CA ILE A 250 2.99 8.48 -1.87
C ILE A 250 2.04 8.77 -3.04
N ARG A 251 2.40 9.67 -3.96
CA ARG A 251 1.59 9.96 -5.16
C ARG A 251 1.51 8.77 -6.12
N ILE A 252 2.61 8.02 -6.26
CA ILE A 252 2.59 6.77 -7.05
C ILE A 252 1.59 5.79 -6.46
N ALA A 253 1.61 5.56 -5.14
CA ALA A 253 0.67 4.64 -4.48
C ALA A 253 -0.79 5.00 -4.80
N GLN A 254 -1.16 6.29 -4.75
CA GLN A 254 -2.52 6.75 -5.09
C GLN A 254 -2.93 6.40 -6.53
N ILE A 255 -2.05 6.61 -7.52
CA ILE A 255 -2.34 6.25 -8.92
C ILE A 255 -2.32 4.73 -9.13
N THR A 256 -1.44 3.99 -8.42
CA THR A 256 -1.44 2.52 -8.47
C THR A 256 -2.73 1.94 -7.88
N ASP A 257 -3.23 2.48 -6.77
CA ASP A 257 -4.51 2.08 -6.17
C ASP A 257 -5.67 2.32 -7.14
N GLU A 258 -5.68 3.45 -7.84
CA GLU A 258 -6.66 3.73 -8.91
C GLU A 258 -6.54 2.73 -10.08
N ARG A 259 -5.33 2.43 -10.56
CA ARG A 259 -5.09 1.42 -11.60
C ARG A 259 -5.60 0.04 -11.18
N ILE A 260 -5.32 -0.36 -9.93
CA ILE A 260 -5.75 -1.66 -9.38
C ILE A 260 -7.27 -1.71 -9.22
N ARG A 261 -7.91 -0.61 -8.79
CA ARG A 261 -9.38 -0.50 -8.75
C ARG A 261 -9.99 -0.68 -10.14
N ILE A 262 -9.54 0.07 -11.14
CA ILE A 262 -10.05 -0.04 -12.52
C ILE A 262 -9.83 -1.45 -13.07
N LEU A 263 -8.65 -2.05 -12.84
CA LEU A 263 -8.35 -3.42 -13.24
C LEU A 263 -9.26 -4.43 -12.54
N SER A 264 -9.62 -4.19 -11.27
CA SER A 264 -10.59 -4.97 -10.52
C SER A 264 -12.00 -4.89 -11.11
N ASP A 265 -12.45 -3.68 -11.43
CA ASP A 265 -13.75 -3.47 -12.06
C ASP A 265 -13.81 -4.18 -13.44
N VAL A 266 -12.68 -4.19 -14.18
CA VAL A 266 -12.53 -4.93 -15.45
C VAL A 266 -12.52 -6.45 -15.28
N ILE A 267 -11.83 -6.99 -14.28
CA ILE A 267 -11.77 -8.46 -14.04
C ILE A 267 -13.13 -8.97 -13.56
N ASN A 268 -13.78 -8.29 -12.60
CA ASN A 268 -15.11 -8.67 -12.15
C ASN A 268 -16.17 -8.49 -13.26
N GLY A 269 -16.02 -7.46 -14.10
CA GLY A 269 -16.88 -7.19 -15.26
C GLY A 269 -16.54 -8.00 -16.53
N ILE A 270 -15.56 -8.91 -16.51
CA ILE A 270 -14.95 -9.47 -17.73
C ILE A 270 -15.95 -10.17 -18.66
N LYS A 271 -16.98 -10.80 -18.10
CA LYS A 271 -18.06 -11.46 -18.86
C LYS A 271 -18.87 -10.46 -19.68
N ILE A 272 -19.26 -9.33 -19.07
CA ILE A 272 -20.01 -8.25 -19.71
C ILE A 272 -19.13 -7.53 -20.74
N ILE A 273 -17.87 -7.23 -20.38
CA ILE A 273 -16.91 -6.57 -21.27
C ILE A 273 -16.63 -7.40 -22.53
N LYS A 274 -16.57 -8.74 -22.41
CA LYS A 274 -16.41 -9.64 -23.56
C LYS A 274 -17.68 -9.76 -24.39
N LEU A 275 -18.86 -9.78 -23.77
CA LEU A 275 -20.15 -9.81 -24.46
C LEU A 275 -20.36 -8.58 -25.36
N HIS A 276 -19.93 -7.39 -24.92
CA HIS A 276 -20.04 -6.13 -25.68
C HIS A 276 -18.80 -5.79 -26.52
N ALA A 277 -17.81 -6.68 -26.62
CA ALA A 277 -16.54 -6.45 -27.32
C ALA A 277 -15.77 -5.17 -26.88
N TRP A 278 -15.88 -4.79 -25.61
CA TRP A 278 -15.27 -3.58 -25.04
C TRP A 278 -13.81 -3.76 -24.59
N GLN A 279 -13.17 -4.90 -24.90
CA GLN A 279 -11.82 -5.22 -24.41
C GLN A 279 -10.78 -4.15 -24.80
N LEU A 280 -10.86 -3.64 -26.04
CA LEU A 280 -9.95 -2.62 -26.55
C LEU A 280 -10.12 -1.27 -25.83
N LEU A 281 -11.35 -0.91 -25.46
CA LEU A 281 -11.66 0.33 -24.74
C LEU A 281 -11.08 0.29 -23.33
N PHE A 282 -11.42 -0.73 -22.54
CA PHE A 282 -10.88 -0.88 -21.18
C PHE A 282 -9.35 -1.06 -21.17
N SER A 283 -8.78 -1.75 -22.16
CA SER A 283 -7.34 -1.84 -22.33
C SER A 283 -6.68 -0.47 -22.60
N LYS A 284 -7.33 0.45 -23.34
CA LYS A 284 -6.83 1.83 -23.52
C LYS A 284 -6.90 2.62 -22.20
N ILE A 285 -7.99 2.51 -21.45
CA ILE A 285 -8.16 3.18 -20.14
C ILE A 285 -7.06 2.75 -19.15
N VAL A 286 -6.86 1.44 -18.95
CA VAL A 286 -5.82 0.91 -18.06
C VAL A 286 -4.42 1.37 -18.50
N ARG A 287 -4.15 1.37 -19.82
CA ARG A 287 -2.87 1.89 -20.37
C ARG A 287 -2.68 3.39 -20.15
N GLN A 288 -3.75 4.20 -20.14
CA GLN A 288 -3.66 5.64 -19.87
C GLN A 288 -3.24 5.92 -18.42
N VAL A 289 -3.89 5.28 -17.44
CA VAL A 289 -3.51 5.38 -16.02
C VAL A 289 -2.08 4.85 -15.81
N ARG A 290 -1.73 3.71 -16.43
CA ARG A 290 -0.37 3.17 -16.40
C ARG A 290 0.67 4.15 -16.98
N ARG A 291 0.37 4.91 -18.03
CA ARG A 291 1.29 5.95 -18.54
C ARG A 291 1.53 7.07 -17.53
N GLN A 292 0.50 7.50 -16.80
CA GLN A 292 0.64 8.51 -15.74
C GLN A 292 1.49 7.98 -14.58
N GLU A 293 1.22 6.75 -14.12
CA GLU A 293 1.99 6.03 -13.12
C GLU A 293 3.48 5.92 -13.51
N MET A 294 3.76 5.50 -14.76
CA MET A 294 5.13 5.35 -15.26
C MET A 294 5.90 6.69 -15.37
N ARG A 295 5.21 7.81 -15.63
CA ARG A 295 5.83 9.16 -15.60
C ARG A 295 6.30 9.52 -14.19
N LEU A 296 5.52 9.21 -13.14
CA LEU A 296 5.95 9.43 -11.76
C LEU A 296 7.07 8.47 -11.34
N PHE A 297 7.02 7.21 -11.80
CA PHE A 297 8.11 6.26 -11.58
C PHE A 297 9.43 6.74 -12.17
N LEU A 298 9.45 7.42 -13.33
CA LEU A 298 10.68 7.99 -13.89
C LEU A 298 11.40 8.92 -12.91
N TYR A 299 10.67 9.82 -12.23
CA TYR A 299 11.25 10.71 -11.22
C TYR A 299 11.77 9.95 -9.99
N VAL A 300 11.03 8.95 -9.50
CA VAL A 300 11.50 8.09 -8.40
C VAL A 300 12.77 7.32 -8.78
N ARG A 301 12.83 6.79 -10.01
CA ARG A 301 13.98 6.04 -10.52
C ARG A 301 15.17 6.96 -10.79
N LEU A 302 14.96 8.23 -11.15
CA LEU A 302 16.02 9.25 -11.18
C LEU A 302 16.59 9.53 -9.78
N CYS A 303 15.73 9.67 -8.76
CA CYS A 303 16.17 9.82 -7.36
C CYS A 303 16.96 8.58 -6.89
N GLN A 304 16.51 7.36 -7.24
CA GLN A 304 17.21 6.12 -6.91
C GLN A 304 18.53 5.98 -7.69
N ALA A 305 18.56 6.32 -8.98
CA ALA A 305 19.79 6.33 -9.77
C ALA A 305 20.84 7.24 -9.13
N PHE A 306 20.43 8.42 -8.65
CA PHE A 306 21.30 9.33 -7.93
C PHE A 306 21.80 8.72 -6.59
N GLN A 307 20.92 8.13 -5.78
CA GLN A 307 21.31 7.44 -4.53
C GLN A 307 22.32 6.30 -4.77
N PHE A 308 22.06 5.41 -5.73
CA PHE A 308 22.97 4.31 -6.09
C PHE A 308 24.30 4.78 -6.69
N THR A 309 24.28 5.89 -7.42
CA THR A 309 25.49 6.52 -7.97
C THR A 309 26.33 7.12 -6.84
N GLN A 310 25.69 7.86 -5.93
CA GLN A 310 26.34 8.44 -4.74
C GLN A 310 27.01 7.36 -3.89
N LEU A 311 26.33 6.23 -3.65
CA LEU A 311 26.88 5.10 -2.89
C LEU A 311 28.23 4.60 -3.44
N VAL A 312 28.47 4.67 -4.75
CA VAL A 312 29.73 4.24 -5.38
C VAL A 312 30.83 5.29 -5.26
N TYR A 313 30.55 6.56 -5.57
CA TYR A 313 31.60 7.58 -5.62
C TYR A 313 31.92 8.25 -4.28
N GLN A 314 31.00 8.24 -3.30
CA GLN A 314 31.11 9.08 -2.09
C GLN A 314 32.42 8.88 -1.32
N VAL A 315 32.86 7.62 -1.18
CA VAL A 315 34.12 7.31 -0.49
C VAL A 315 35.32 7.89 -1.25
N LYS A 316 35.39 7.70 -2.57
CA LYS A 316 36.50 8.23 -3.41
C LYS A 316 36.53 9.76 -3.43
N VAL A 317 35.36 10.42 -3.47
CA VAL A 317 35.27 11.90 -3.36
C VAL A 317 35.77 12.39 -1.98
N THR A 318 35.44 11.67 -0.90
CA THR A 318 35.96 11.99 0.44
C THR A 318 37.48 11.83 0.51
N ILE A 319 38.03 10.75 -0.08
CA ILE A 319 39.48 10.52 -0.19
C ILE A 319 40.15 11.64 -1.01
N THR A 320 39.54 12.05 -2.12
CA THR A 320 40.06 13.15 -2.96
C THR A 320 40.14 14.47 -2.19
N ALA A 321 39.09 14.80 -1.43
CA ALA A 321 39.07 16.01 -0.59
C ALA A 321 40.09 15.95 0.55
N MET A 322 40.33 14.76 1.12
CA MET A 322 41.36 14.53 2.12
C MET A 322 42.77 14.74 1.54
N LEU A 323 43.07 14.13 0.38
CA LEU A 323 44.35 14.28 -0.33
C LEU A 323 44.60 15.72 -0.79
N LEU A 324 43.55 16.42 -1.23
CA LEU A 324 43.60 17.85 -1.51
C LEU A 324 43.99 18.66 -0.26
N GLY A 325 43.41 18.33 0.90
CA GLY A 325 43.79 18.93 2.18
C GLY A 325 45.26 18.71 2.54
N ILE A 326 45.79 17.51 2.31
CA ILE A 326 47.22 17.20 2.52
C ILE A 326 48.11 18.05 1.60
N VAL A 327 47.87 18.02 0.29
CA VAL A 327 48.72 18.63 -0.75
C VAL A 327 48.65 20.17 -0.75
N LEU A 328 47.53 20.77 -0.31
CA LEU A 328 47.40 22.23 -0.21
C LEU A 328 48.05 22.81 1.05
N LEU A 329 48.20 22.03 2.12
CA LEU A 329 48.71 22.52 3.40
C LEU A 329 50.21 22.23 3.59
N HIS A 330 50.72 21.11 3.07
CA HIS A 330 52.17 20.82 3.07
C HIS A 330 52.81 21.32 1.77
N THR A 331 53.17 22.61 1.75
CA THR A 331 53.69 23.32 0.57
C THR A 331 55.19 23.58 0.60
N GLY A 332 55.98 22.60 1.04
CA GLY A 332 57.45 22.61 0.96
C GLY A 332 58.00 21.50 0.06
N PRO A 333 58.85 21.79 -0.94
CA PRO A 333 59.62 20.76 -1.62
C PRO A 333 60.70 20.21 -0.67
N GLY A 334 60.43 19.05 -0.06
CA GLY A 334 61.35 18.38 0.87
C GLY A 334 60.80 18.16 2.29
N ASP A 335 59.52 18.38 2.56
CA ASP A 335 58.91 18.13 3.87
C ASP A 335 58.66 16.60 4.06
N PRO A 336 59.34 15.92 5.00
CA PRO A 336 59.40 14.44 5.05
C PRO A 336 58.13 13.77 5.63
N ASP A 337 57.16 14.52 6.12
CA ASP A 337 55.96 13.97 6.77
C ASP A 337 54.68 14.12 5.92
N ALA A 338 54.79 14.56 4.66
CA ALA A 338 53.62 14.94 3.86
C ALA A 338 52.69 13.76 3.46
N LEU A 339 53.19 12.53 3.27
CA LEU A 339 52.42 11.34 2.89
C LEU A 339 53.25 10.05 3.10
N ARG A 340 53.28 9.48 4.32
CA ARG A 340 53.81 8.12 4.50
C ARG A 340 52.76 7.09 4.11
N SER A 341 53.15 6.05 3.39
CA SER A 341 52.22 5.04 2.86
C SER A 341 51.34 4.40 3.93
N ARG A 342 51.93 4.03 5.07
CA ARG A 342 51.24 3.53 6.28
C ARG A 342 50.13 4.45 6.78
N GLU A 343 50.34 5.76 6.80
CA GLU A 343 49.37 6.73 7.32
C GLU A 343 48.20 6.90 6.35
N LEU A 344 48.50 6.99 5.05
CA LEU A 344 47.49 6.97 3.98
C LEU A 344 46.63 5.70 4.08
N TYR A 345 47.22 4.50 4.12
CA TYR A 345 46.47 3.24 4.25
C TYR A 345 45.63 3.17 5.53
N THR A 346 46.13 3.70 6.65
CA THR A 346 45.39 3.74 7.91
C THR A 346 44.15 4.65 7.80
N LEU A 347 44.32 5.84 7.23
CA LEU A 347 43.26 6.83 7.04
C LEU A 347 42.21 6.35 6.01
N LEU A 348 42.64 5.68 4.93
CA LEU A 348 41.75 5.00 3.97
C LEU A 348 40.89 3.93 4.66
N ASN A 349 41.49 3.10 5.52
CA ASN A 349 40.76 2.06 6.27
C ASN A 349 39.74 2.66 7.26
N TYR A 350 40.07 3.77 7.92
CA TYR A 350 39.11 4.52 8.74
C TYR A 350 37.91 5.04 7.91
N LEU A 351 38.16 5.69 6.77
CA LEU A 351 37.08 6.18 5.89
C LEU A 351 36.20 5.05 5.34
N ASN A 352 36.80 3.91 4.96
CA ASN A 352 36.06 2.72 4.54
C ASN A 352 35.21 2.13 5.68
N SER A 353 35.66 2.21 6.94
CA SER A 353 34.90 1.70 8.09
C SER A 353 33.61 2.49 8.39
N LEU A 354 33.58 3.78 8.03
CA LEU A 354 32.41 4.66 8.20
C LEU A 354 31.35 4.51 7.09
N PHE A 355 31.73 3.92 5.95
CA PHE A 355 30.84 3.83 4.78
C PHE A 355 29.52 3.11 5.09
N LEU A 356 29.59 1.93 5.71
CA LEU A 356 28.41 1.10 5.98
C LEU A 356 27.44 1.78 6.97
N SER A 357 27.96 2.39 8.02
CA SER A 357 27.14 3.00 9.08
C SER A 357 26.57 4.36 8.68
N LEU A 358 27.38 5.27 8.11
CA LEU A 358 26.93 6.61 7.74
C LEU A 358 26.23 6.67 6.38
N THR A 359 26.73 5.97 5.37
CA THR A 359 26.24 6.12 3.99
C THR A 359 25.06 5.20 3.67
N LEU A 360 25.03 4.00 4.26
CA LEU A 360 24.02 2.99 3.95
C LEU A 360 22.98 2.85 5.07
N PHE A 361 23.41 2.63 6.32
CA PHE A 361 22.49 2.28 7.41
C PHE A 361 21.83 3.48 8.11
N LEU A 362 22.52 4.62 8.28
CA LEU A 362 21.91 5.82 8.85
C LEU A 362 20.72 6.36 8.00
N PRO A 363 20.81 6.45 6.65
CA PRO A 363 19.66 6.83 5.83
C PRO A 363 18.50 5.83 5.90
N MET A 364 18.78 4.51 5.93
CA MET A 364 17.74 3.49 6.13
C MET A 364 17.09 3.60 7.51
N CYS A 365 17.86 3.85 8.58
CA CYS A 365 17.32 4.10 9.91
C CYS A 365 16.32 5.27 9.90
N ILE A 366 16.70 6.40 9.31
CA ILE A 366 15.82 7.58 9.19
C ILE A 366 14.53 7.22 8.42
N GLN A 367 14.66 6.51 7.28
CA GLN A 367 13.50 6.07 6.50
C GLN A 367 12.56 5.17 7.32
N TYR A 368 13.08 4.07 7.89
CA TYR A 368 12.27 3.12 8.66
C TYR A 368 11.67 3.76 9.91
N LEU A 369 12.34 4.71 10.57
CA LEU A 369 11.78 5.48 11.69
C LEU A 369 10.56 6.31 11.27
N PHE A 370 10.63 7.03 10.15
CA PHE A 370 9.49 7.78 9.61
C PHE A 370 8.33 6.85 9.20
N ASP A 371 8.62 5.76 8.47
CA ASP A 371 7.61 4.79 8.06
C ASP A 371 6.92 4.14 9.27
N THR A 372 7.69 3.71 10.28
CA THR A 372 7.17 3.14 11.54
C THR A 372 6.28 4.12 12.28
N ARG A 373 6.65 5.39 12.36
CA ARG A 373 5.87 6.43 13.04
C ARG A 373 4.51 6.66 12.36
N VAL A 374 4.48 6.67 11.03
CA VAL A 374 3.23 6.79 10.26
C VAL A 374 2.34 5.57 10.47
N SER A 375 2.89 4.37 10.38
CA SER A 375 2.15 3.11 10.58
C SER A 375 1.61 2.98 12.02
N CYS A 376 2.40 3.36 13.03
CA CYS A 376 1.93 3.43 14.41
C CYS A 376 0.77 4.42 14.58
N SER A 377 0.80 5.58 13.91
CA SER A 377 -0.27 6.58 13.95
C SER A 377 -1.57 6.04 13.34
N ARG A 378 -1.48 5.34 12.20
CA ARG A 378 -2.64 4.72 11.54
C ARG A 378 -3.27 3.60 12.38
N ILE A 379 -2.43 2.69 12.90
CA ILE A 379 -2.88 1.59 13.77
C ILE A 379 -3.49 2.16 15.06
N GLN A 380 -2.87 3.18 15.67
CA GLN A 380 -3.42 3.90 16.82
C GLN A 380 -4.81 4.47 16.51
N ASN A 381 -4.97 5.22 15.42
CA ASN A 381 -6.25 5.83 15.06
C ASN A 381 -7.32 4.75 14.85
N PHE A 382 -6.99 3.63 14.21
CA PHE A 382 -7.89 2.48 14.04
C PHE A 382 -8.29 1.81 15.36
N LEU A 383 -7.32 1.56 16.26
CA LEU A 383 -7.58 0.94 17.57
C LEU A 383 -8.40 1.84 18.52
N LEU A 384 -8.46 3.16 18.26
CA LEU A 384 -9.24 4.14 19.03
C LEU A 384 -10.68 4.34 18.52
N ILE A 385 -11.04 3.80 17.35
CA ILE A 385 -12.42 3.84 16.82
C ILE A 385 -13.38 3.24 17.85
N PRO A 386 -14.59 3.80 18.07
CA PRO A 386 -15.53 3.28 19.07
C PRO A 386 -15.90 1.81 18.82
N GLU A 387 -15.86 1.03 19.89
CA GLU A 387 -16.40 -0.32 19.96
C GLU A 387 -17.92 -0.26 20.22
N LEU A 388 -18.62 -1.37 20.03
CA LEU A 388 -20.05 -1.48 20.35
C LEU A 388 -20.27 -1.29 21.87
N GLU A 389 -21.13 -0.36 22.28
CA GLU A 389 -21.39 -0.05 23.69
C GLU A 389 -22.36 -1.08 24.30
N ASN A 390 -21.88 -1.92 25.22
CA ASN A 390 -22.66 -2.99 25.84
C ASN A 390 -24.00 -2.54 26.46
N ASP A 391 -24.05 -1.33 27.02
CA ASP A 391 -25.23 -0.81 27.72
C ASP A 391 -26.40 -0.47 26.77
N ARG A 392 -26.15 -0.37 25.45
CA ARG A 392 -27.16 -0.15 24.40
C ARG A 392 -27.49 -1.41 23.60
N LEU A 393 -27.14 -2.59 24.12
CA LEU A 393 -27.46 -3.88 23.53
C LEU A 393 -28.76 -4.45 24.11
N PRO A 394 -29.47 -5.31 23.36
CA PRO A 394 -30.59 -6.09 23.89
C PRO A 394 -30.18 -6.85 25.15
N LYS A 395 -30.92 -6.66 26.24
CA LYS A 395 -30.71 -7.42 27.48
C LYS A 395 -31.12 -8.86 27.24
N VAL A 396 -30.15 -9.76 27.37
CA VAL A 396 -30.36 -11.19 27.15
C VAL A 396 -30.93 -11.83 28.41
N ILE A 397 -32.11 -12.45 28.29
CA ILE A 397 -32.78 -13.18 29.37
C ILE A 397 -32.78 -14.68 29.05
N MET A 398 -32.55 -15.50 30.07
CA MET A 398 -32.66 -16.96 30.00
C MET A 398 -34.05 -17.37 30.49
N THR A 399 -34.94 -17.71 29.56
CA THR A 399 -36.34 -18.11 29.81
C THR A 399 -36.63 -19.46 29.17
N ASN A 400 -37.57 -20.22 29.73
CA ASN A 400 -37.99 -21.52 29.17
C ASN A 400 -38.73 -21.37 27.82
N GLU A 401 -39.37 -20.23 27.59
CA GLU A 401 -40.00 -19.88 26.31
C GLU A 401 -39.19 -18.78 25.62
N PRO A 402 -39.14 -18.76 24.27
CA PRO A 402 -38.50 -17.68 23.52
C PRO A 402 -39.33 -16.39 23.65
N ILE A 403 -38.65 -15.29 23.94
CA ILE A 403 -39.25 -13.96 24.17
C ILE A 403 -38.51 -12.90 23.36
N LEU A 404 -39.28 -11.95 22.83
CA LEU A 404 -38.80 -10.66 22.36
C LEU A 404 -39.73 -9.56 22.87
N HIS A 405 -39.17 -8.56 23.54
CA HIS A 405 -39.90 -7.40 24.07
C HIS A 405 -39.16 -6.13 23.67
N PHE A 406 -39.87 -5.22 23.01
CA PHE A 406 -39.42 -3.87 22.73
C PHE A 406 -40.29 -2.92 23.55
N ASP A 407 -39.67 -2.03 24.32
CA ASP A 407 -40.37 -0.94 25.01
C ASP A 407 -39.79 0.43 24.61
N ASN A 408 -40.62 1.22 23.92
CA ASN A 408 -40.40 2.58 23.47
C ASN A 408 -39.05 2.80 22.77
N VAL A 409 -38.64 1.83 21.96
CA VAL A 409 -37.29 1.77 21.38
C VAL A 409 -37.15 2.76 20.23
N THR A 410 -36.15 3.62 20.32
CA THR A 410 -35.76 4.55 19.25
C THR A 410 -34.30 4.32 18.89
N ALA A 411 -34.00 4.18 17.59
CA ALA A 411 -32.68 3.83 17.09
C ALA A 411 -32.29 4.55 15.79
N TYR A 412 -30.98 4.74 15.62
CA TYR A 412 -30.39 5.52 14.53
C TYR A 412 -29.17 4.80 13.96
N TRP A 413 -29.12 4.58 12.64
CA TRP A 413 -27.86 4.18 11.97
C TRP A 413 -26.81 5.31 12.02
N ASP A 414 -27.26 6.57 11.99
CA ASP A 414 -26.41 7.74 12.24
C ASP A 414 -26.95 8.56 13.41
N LYS A 415 -26.16 8.65 14.50
CA LYS A 415 -26.45 9.47 15.70
C LYS A 415 -26.66 10.97 15.41
N TYR A 416 -26.23 11.48 14.25
CA TYR A 416 -26.49 12.86 13.81
C TYR A 416 -27.59 12.97 12.74
N GLY A 417 -28.23 11.86 12.37
CA GLY A 417 -29.33 11.83 11.42
C GLY A 417 -30.53 12.62 11.93
N LYS A 418 -31.06 13.52 11.10
CA LYS A 418 -32.21 14.40 11.46
C LYS A 418 -33.51 13.63 11.76
N ARG A 419 -33.60 12.35 11.39
CA ARG A 419 -34.75 11.48 11.67
C ARG A 419 -34.26 10.12 12.20
N PRO A 420 -34.94 9.55 13.22
CA PRO A 420 -34.67 8.18 13.66
C PRO A 420 -34.97 7.17 12.54
N THR A 421 -34.23 6.07 12.52
CA THR A 421 -34.51 4.94 11.62
C THR A 421 -35.65 4.08 12.15
N LEU A 422 -35.70 3.93 13.48
CA LEU A 422 -36.78 3.28 14.23
C LEU A 422 -37.20 4.25 15.33
N SER A 423 -38.50 4.48 15.53
CA SER A 423 -39.01 5.41 16.55
C SER A 423 -40.17 4.85 17.34
N ASN A 424 -40.07 4.97 18.67
CA ASN A 424 -41.06 4.58 19.67
C ASN A 424 -41.69 3.20 19.40
N LEU A 425 -40.85 2.20 19.13
CA LEU A 425 -41.30 0.83 18.93
C LEU A 425 -41.62 0.18 20.27
N THR A 426 -42.87 -0.21 20.47
CA THR A 426 -43.31 -1.03 21.60
C THR A 426 -44.10 -2.23 21.09
N PHE A 427 -43.62 -3.45 21.36
CA PHE A 427 -44.35 -4.69 21.06
C PHE A 427 -43.75 -5.92 21.77
N ASP A 428 -44.60 -6.89 22.06
CA ASP A 428 -44.31 -8.05 22.90
C ASP A 428 -44.58 -9.35 22.15
N VAL A 429 -43.66 -10.30 22.27
CA VAL A 429 -43.72 -11.60 21.63
C VAL A 429 -43.23 -12.67 22.59
N VAL A 430 -44.06 -13.69 22.81
CA VAL A 430 -43.81 -14.81 23.72
C VAL A 430 -44.22 -16.13 23.07
N GLY A 431 -43.37 -17.13 23.21
CA GLY A 431 -43.64 -18.52 22.79
C GLY A 431 -43.36 -18.81 21.31
N PRO A 432 -43.58 -20.05 20.86
CA PRO A 432 -43.22 -20.53 19.53
C PRO A 432 -44.22 -20.08 18.44
N ARG A 433 -44.24 -18.77 18.15
CA ARG A 433 -45.11 -18.16 17.12
C ARG A 433 -44.40 -17.87 15.82
N LEU A 434 -45.16 -17.80 14.72
CA LEU A 434 -44.74 -17.31 13.41
C LEU A 434 -45.30 -15.90 13.18
N ILE A 435 -44.41 -14.92 13.05
CA ILE A 435 -44.75 -13.50 12.96
C ILE A 435 -44.20 -12.91 11.68
N ALA A 436 -45.06 -12.26 10.89
CA ALA A 436 -44.64 -11.51 9.71
C ALA A 436 -44.33 -10.05 10.04
N ILE A 437 -43.29 -9.50 9.40
CA ILE A 437 -42.99 -8.07 9.38
C ILE A 437 -43.16 -7.58 7.94
N VAL A 438 -44.10 -6.67 7.71
CA VAL A 438 -44.49 -6.16 6.39
C VAL A 438 -44.44 -4.64 6.32
N GLY A 439 -44.42 -4.09 5.11
CA GLY A 439 -44.38 -2.64 4.85
C GLY A 439 -43.57 -2.28 3.61
N SER A 440 -43.67 -1.03 3.18
CA SER A 440 -42.99 -0.50 1.98
C SER A 440 -41.46 -0.62 2.03
N VAL A 441 -40.80 -0.47 0.87
CA VAL A 441 -39.34 -0.48 0.79
C VAL A 441 -38.79 0.70 1.60
N GLY A 442 -37.76 0.45 2.43
CA GLY A 442 -37.20 1.48 3.32
C GLY A 442 -37.94 1.69 4.65
N SER A 443 -39.08 1.04 4.90
CA SER A 443 -39.90 1.28 6.13
C SER A 443 -39.27 0.86 7.47
N GLY A 444 -38.05 0.30 7.47
CA GLY A 444 -37.29 -0.06 8.67
C GLY A 444 -37.23 -1.56 9.01
N LYS A 445 -37.84 -2.44 8.20
CA LYS A 445 -37.96 -3.90 8.47
C LYS A 445 -36.65 -4.60 8.83
N SER A 446 -35.63 -4.52 7.98
CA SER A 446 -34.32 -5.15 8.29
C SER A 446 -33.61 -4.44 9.45
N SER A 447 -33.79 -3.12 9.62
CA SER A 447 -33.29 -2.37 10.79
C SER A 447 -33.89 -2.88 12.10
N LEU A 448 -35.18 -3.27 12.12
CA LEU A 448 -35.83 -3.88 13.28
C LEU A 448 -35.16 -5.21 13.66
N LEU A 449 -34.85 -6.08 12.69
CA LEU A 449 -34.10 -7.31 12.94
C LEU A 449 -32.69 -7.02 13.48
N GLN A 450 -31.99 -6.02 12.93
CA GLN A 450 -30.66 -5.63 13.42
C GLN A 450 -30.69 -5.05 14.85
N ALA A 451 -31.76 -4.33 15.22
CA ALA A 451 -31.97 -3.84 16.58
C ALA A 451 -32.27 -4.99 17.56
N ALA A 452 -33.05 -5.98 17.14
CA ALA A 452 -33.31 -7.19 17.93
C ALA A 452 -32.06 -8.06 18.10
N LEU A 453 -31.21 -8.16 17.07
CA LEU A 453 -29.94 -8.89 17.12
C LEU A 453 -28.95 -8.22 18.08
N GLY A 454 -28.84 -6.89 18.01
CA GLY A 454 -27.94 -6.04 18.79
C GLY A 454 -26.93 -5.24 17.96
N GLU A 455 -26.96 -5.36 16.63
CA GLU A 455 -26.05 -4.66 15.72
C GLU A 455 -26.45 -3.19 15.48
N LEU A 456 -27.75 -2.88 15.63
CA LEU A 456 -28.26 -1.51 15.68
C LEU A 456 -28.52 -1.12 17.15
N PRO A 457 -27.61 -0.37 17.81
CA PRO A 457 -27.80 0.03 19.20
C PRO A 457 -28.96 1.02 19.33
N HIS A 458 -29.78 0.83 20.37
CA HIS A 458 -30.88 1.74 20.69
C HIS A 458 -30.35 3.00 21.39
N ALA A 459 -30.95 4.15 21.07
CA ALA A 459 -30.66 5.42 21.73
C ALA A 459 -31.51 5.58 23.01
N ASP A 460 -32.80 5.26 22.88
CA ASP A 460 -33.81 5.31 23.95
C ASP A 460 -34.64 4.02 23.96
N GLY A 461 -35.35 3.78 25.06
CA GLY A 461 -36.14 2.57 25.29
C GLY A 461 -35.28 1.39 25.76
N HIS A 462 -35.86 0.18 25.75
CA HIS A 462 -35.11 -1.05 26.01
C HIS A 462 -35.62 -2.25 25.20
N VAL A 463 -34.68 -3.13 24.82
CA VAL A 463 -34.96 -4.41 24.16
C VAL A 463 -34.59 -5.54 25.11
N LEU A 464 -35.51 -6.49 25.31
CA LEU A 464 -35.24 -7.77 25.99
C LEU A 464 -35.38 -8.90 24.97
N ARG A 465 -34.47 -9.87 24.99
CA ARG A 465 -34.58 -11.07 24.13
C ARG A 465 -34.00 -12.34 24.76
N SER A 466 -34.41 -13.49 24.24
CA SER A 466 -33.73 -14.76 24.51
C SER A 466 -32.29 -14.80 23.93
N SER A 467 -31.45 -15.64 24.52
CA SER A 467 -30.02 -15.77 24.19
C SER A 467 -29.74 -16.42 22.84
N ASN A 468 -30.45 -17.51 22.54
CA ASN A 468 -30.18 -18.44 21.44
C ASN A 468 -30.90 -18.02 20.14
N VAL A 469 -30.28 -17.09 19.39
CA VAL A 469 -30.84 -16.50 18.16
C VAL A 469 -30.11 -16.99 16.91
N ALA A 470 -30.86 -17.40 15.88
CA ALA A 470 -30.35 -17.62 14.53
C ALA A 470 -30.88 -16.54 13.57
N TYR A 471 -29.99 -15.95 12.76
CA TYR A 471 -30.32 -14.91 11.78
C TYR A 471 -29.96 -15.33 10.36
N MET A 472 -30.91 -15.19 9.44
CA MET A 472 -30.70 -15.32 8.00
C MET A 472 -30.80 -13.93 7.35
N PRO A 473 -29.68 -13.37 6.82
CA PRO A 473 -29.71 -12.12 6.07
C PRO A 473 -30.30 -12.30 4.67
N GLN A 474 -30.82 -11.20 4.12
CA GLN A 474 -31.43 -11.13 2.78
C GLN A 474 -30.52 -11.68 1.67
N LEU A 475 -29.21 -11.45 1.78
CA LEU A 475 -28.20 -12.10 0.95
C LEU A 475 -27.45 -13.15 1.78
N SER A 476 -27.81 -14.42 1.58
CA SER A 476 -27.22 -15.55 2.31
C SER A 476 -25.72 -15.70 2.05
N TRP A 477 -24.92 -15.54 3.10
CA TRP A 477 -23.46 -15.70 3.03
C TRP A 477 -23.05 -17.19 3.00
N ILE A 478 -22.16 -17.52 2.06
CA ILE A 478 -21.58 -18.85 1.88
C ILE A 478 -20.09 -18.77 2.22
N PHE A 479 -19.65 -19.60 3.16
CA PHE A 479 -18.26 -19.73 3.58
C PHE A 479 -17.48 -20.59 2.58
N PRO A 480 -16.18 -20.32 2.36
CA PRO A 480 -15.32 -21.23 1.61
C PRO A 480 -15.20 -22.57 2.35
N GLY A 481 -15.41 -23.68 1.65
CA GLY A 481 -15.47 -25.02 2.24
C GLY A 481 -16.42 -25.94 1.46
N THR A 482 -16.84 -27.06 2.05
CA THR A 482 -17.88 -27.90 1.42
C THR A 482 -19.29 -27.33 1.64
N LEU A 483 -20.26 -27.78 0.84
CA LEU A 483 -21.68 -27.49 1.10
C LEU A 483 -22.15 -28.04 2.45
N ARG A 484 -21.69 -29.23 2.83
CA ARG A 484 -21.96 -29.82 4.14
C ARG A 484 -21.48 -28.93 5.29
N ASP A 485 -20.23 -28.45 5.25
CA ASP A 485 -19.70 -27.58 6.31
C ASP A 485 -20.51 -26.27 6.43
N ASN A 486 -20.96 -25.75 5.28
CA ASN A 486 -21.82 -24.56 5.21
C ASN A 486 -23.19 -24.75 5.87
N ILE A 487 -23.78 -25.94 5.78
CA ILE A 487 -25.08 -26.27 6.41
C ILE A 487 -24.87 -26.61 7.89
N LEU A 488 -23.82 -27.34 8.24
CA LEU A 488 -23.50 -27.72 9.62
C LEU A 488 -23.07 -26.51 10.47
N ALA A 489 -22.39 -25.53 9.90
CA ALA A 489 -21.88 -24.34 10.61
C ALA A 489 -21.12 -24.68 11.91
N SER A 490 -20.22 -25.67 11.83
CA SER A 490 -19.43 -26.23 12.95
C SER A 490 -20.19 -27.09 13.97
N LEU A 491 -21.48 -27.40 13.76
CA LEU A 491 -22.21 -28.40 14.55
C LEU A 491 -21.84 -29.83 14.11
N PRO A 492 -21.93 -30.83 15.01
CA PRO A 492 -21.65 -32.22 14.67
C PRO A 492 -22.65 -32.75 13.63
N TYR A 493 -22.17 -33.62 12.72
CA TYR A 493 -22.98 -34.23 11.67
C TYR A 493 -23.90 -35.33 12.22
N ASN A 494 -25.21 -35.12 12.12
CA ASN A 494 -26.25 -36.11 12.37
C ASN A 494 -26.95 -36.43 11.04
N LYS A 495 -26.78 -37.67 10.57
CA LYS A 495 -27.29 -38.14 9.27
C LYS A 495 -28.80 -37.98 9.11
N GLU A 496 -29.57 -38.32 10.15
CA GLU A 496 -31.04 -38.28 10.11
C GLU A 496 -31.54 -36.84 10.02
N ARG A 497 -31.11 -35.98 10.96
CA ARG A 497 -31.45 -34.55 10.97
C ARG A 497 -31.03 -33.86 9.68
N TYR A 498 -29.82 -34.16 9.19
CA TYR A 498 -29.32 -33.60 7.93
C TYR A 498 -30.19 -34.02 6.73
N SER A 499 -30.56 -35.30 6.64
CA SER A 499 -31.46 -35.80 5.58
C SER A 499 -32.88 -35.22 5.65
N ALA A 500 -33.36 -34.86 6.85
CA ALA A 500 -34.66 -34.24 7.03
C ALA A 500 -34.61 -32.76 6.63
N VAL A 501 -33.54 -32.05 6.99
CA VAL A 501 -33.29 -30.66 6.58
C VAL A 501 -33.19 -30.54 5.05
N LEU A 502 -32.39 -31.38 4.38
CA LEU A 502 -32.23 -31.30 2.92
C LEU A 502 -33.55 -31.47 2.16
N ARG A 503 -34.42 -32.39 2.62
CA ARG A 503 -35.78 -32.61 2.10
C ARG A 503 -36.69 -31.41 2.36
N ALA A 504 -36.68 -30.87 3.58
CA ALA A 504 -37.47 -29.68 3.92
C ALA A 504 -37.03 -28.44 3.10
N THR A 505 -35.74 -28.34 2.76
CA THR A 505 -35.18 -27.23 1.97
C THR A 505 -35.04 -27.49 0.47
N THR A 506 -35.60 -28.59 -0.06
CA THR A 506 -35.51 -29.02 -1.48
C THR A 506 -34.09 -29.10 -2.07
N LEU A 507 -33.05 -29.27 -1.24
CA LEU A 507 -31.66 -29.26 -1.71
C LEU A 507 -31.21 -30.59 -2.31
N ASP A 508 -31.94 -31.69 -2.09
CA ASP A 508 -31.58 -33.03 -2.60
C ASP A 508 -31.40 -33.04 -4.13
N ALA A 509 -32.24 -32.31 -4.86
CA ALA A 509 -32.18 -32.20 -6.32
C ALA A 509 -30.94 -31.43 -6.81
N ASP A 510 -30.58 -30.32 -6.15
CA ASP A 510 -29.37 -29.57 -6.47
C ASP A 510 -28.11 -30.38 -6.16
N LEU A 511 -28.09 -31.08 -5.01
CA LEU A 511 -26.98 -31.92 -4.61
C LEU A 511 -26.77 -33.09 -5.58
N ALA A 512 -27.84 -33.68 -6.13
CA ALA A 512 -27.75 -34.75 -7.12
C ALA A 512 -27.11 -34.29 -8.46
N LEU A 513 -27.17 -32.99 -8.78
CA LEU A 513 -26.56 -32.41 -10.00
C LEU A 513 -25.09 -32.01 -9.81
N LEU A 514 -24.58 -31.96 -8.57
CA LEU A 514 -23.21 -31.53 -8.29
C LEU A 514 -22.21 -32.70 -8.34
N PRO A 515 -20.99 -32.51 -8.91
CA PRO A 515 -20.03 -33.62 -9.14
C PRO A 515 -19.64 -34.43 -7.90
N HIS A 516 -19.71 -33.84 -6.71
CA HIS A 516 -19.36 -34.48 -5.45
C HIS A 516 -20.48 -34.37 -4.39
N GLY A 517 -21.71 -34.09 -4.84
CA GLY A 517 -22.87 -33.91 -3.97
C GLY A 517 -22.62 -32.87 -2.87
N ASP A 518 -22.87 -33.25 -1.61
CA ASP A 518 -22.71 -32.37 -0.46
C ASP A 518 -21.25 -32.11 -0.04
N ARG A 519 -20.29 -32.85 -0.61
CA ARG A 519 -18.85 -32.61 -0.44
C ARG A 519 -18.28 -31.69 -1.50
N THR A 520 -19.10 -31.21 -2.44
CA THR A 520 -18.66 -30.24 -3.45
C THR A 520 -18.10 -29.00 -2.76
N GLN A 521 -16.87 -28.63 -3.12
CA GLN A 521 -16.24 -27.43 -2.60
C GLN A 521 -16.85 -26.19 -3.26
N VAL A 522 -17.08 -25.16 -2.45
CA VAL A 522 -17.66 -23.90 -2.87
C VAL A 522 -16.65 -22.80 -2.59
N GLY A 523 -16.29 -22.07 -3.64
CA GLY A 523 -15.37 -20.93 -3.55
C GLY A 523 -15.95 -19.74 -2.78
N GLU A 524 -15.15 -18.68 -2.62
CA GLU A 524 -15.53 -17.49 -1.86
C GLU A 524 -16.88 -16.90 -2.35
N ARG A 525 -17.80 -16.61 -1.41
CA ARG A 525 -19.18 -16.12 -1.68
C ARG A 525 -20.04 -17.06 -2.55
N GLY A 526 -19.58 -18.27 -2.84
CA GLY A 526 -20.26 -19.25 -3.68
C GLY A 526 -20.59 -18.74 -5.08
N VAL A 527 -19.61 -18.21 -5.81
CA VAL A 527 -19.80 -17.71 -7.20
C VAL A 527 -20.42 -18.77 -8.13
N SER A 528 -20.15 -20.06 -7.89
CA SER A 528 -20.70 -21.20 -8.64
C SER A 528 -22.17 -21.54 -8.34
N LEU A 529 -22.81 -20.90 -7.36
CA LEU A 529 -24.19 -21.21 -6.93
C LEU A 529 -25.18 -20.13 -7.35
N SER A 530 -26.41 -20.53 -7.70
CA SER A 530 -27.50 -19.60 -8.00
C SER A 530 -28.03 -18.89 -6.75
N GLY A 531 -28.71 -17.75 -6.92
CA GLY A 531 -29.31 -17.01 -5.79
C GLY A 531 -30.27 -17.87 -4.95
N GLY A 532 -31.15 -18.63 -5.62
CA GLY A 532 -32.08 -19.55 -4.97
C GLY A 532 -31.42 -20.77 -4.32
N GLN A 533 -30.24 -21.20 -4.79
CA GLN A 533 -29.43 -22.19 -4.08
C GLN A 533 -28.82 -21.61 -2.81
N LYS A 534 -28.26 -20.39 -2.86
CA LYS A 534 -27.70 -19.71 -1.67
C LYS A 534 -28.75 -19.48 -0.60
N ALA A 535 -29.95 -19.03 -0.98
CA ALA A 535 -31.08 -18.86 -0.07
C ALA A 535 -31.46 -20.19 0.62
N ARG A 536 -31.58 -21.29 -0.14
CA ARG A 536 -31.90 -22.62 0.42
C ARG A 536 -30.80 -23.16 1.33
N ILE A 537 -29.51 -22.94 1.01
CA ILE A 537 -28.38 -23.29 1.90
C ILE A 537 -28.42 -22.44 3.19
N GLY A 538 -28.74 -21.15 3.08
CA GLY A 538 -28.97 -20.27 4.24
C GLY A 538 -30.07 -20.80 5.14
N LEU A 539 -31.23 -21.13 4.57
CA LEU A 539 -32.36 -21.70 5.32
C LEU A 539 -32.03 -23.08 5.92
N ALA A 540 -31.30 -23.92 5.20
CA ALA A 540 -30.83 -25.22 5.70
C ALA A 540 -29.91 -25.09 6.92
N ARG A 541 -29.02 -24.07 6.93
CA ARG A 541 -28.17 -23.74 8.08
C ARG A 541 -29.01 -23.40 9.33
N ILE A 542 -30.07 -22.59 9.16
CA ILE A 542 -31.00 -22.22 10.24
C ILE A 542 -31.79 -23.43 10.75
N ALA A 543 -32.32 -24.25 9.83
CA ALA A 543 -33.08 -25.46 10.15
C ALA A 543 -32.20 -26.49 10.89
N TYR A 544 -30.98 -26.72 10.41
CA TYR A 544 -30.04 -27.61 11.07
C TYR A 544 -29.64 -27.12 12.46
N GLY A 545 -29.45 -25.80 12.62
CA GLY A 545 -29.17 -25.14 13.90
C GLY A 545 -30.20 -25.40 15.00
N LEU A 546 -29.77 -25.22 16.25
CA LEU A 546 -30.53 -25.51 17.48
C LEU A 546 -31.09 -24.24 18.16
N SER A 547 -31.33 -23.17 17.40
CA SER A 547 -31.80 -21.89 17.95
C SER A 547 -33.31 -21.81 18.09
N ASP A 548 -33.77 -21.46 19.28
CA ASP A 548 -35.20 -21.38 19.67
C ASP A 548 -35.88 -20.11 19.16
N PHE A 549 -35.08 -19.08 18.85
CA PHE A 549 -35.51 -17.86 18.20
C PHE A 549 -34.81 -17.72 16.83
N VAL A 550 -35.61 -17.55 15.78
CA VAL A 550 -35.18 -17.46 14.38
C VAL A 550 -35.66 -16.13 13.78
N MET A 551 -34.75 -15.44 13.10
CA MET A 551 -35.01 -14.22 12.33
C MET A 551 -34.67 -14.47 10.85
N LEU A 552 -35.63 -14.23 9.95
CA LEU A 552 -35.51 -14.44 8.51
C LEU A 552 -35.78 -13.13 7.77
N ASP A 553 -34.77 -12.60 7.10
CA ASP A 553 -34.84 -11.35 6.32
C ASP A 553 -35.10 -11.71 4.84
N ASP A 554 -36.38 -11.76 4.42
CA ASP A 554 -36.86 -12.08 3.06
C ASP A 554 -36.23 -13.33 2.38
N PRO A 555 -36.29 -14.52 3.04
CA PRO A 555 -35.60 -15.74 2.60
C PRO A 555 -36.13 -16.36 1.29
N LEU A 556 -37.28 -15.90 0.79
CA LEU A 556 -37.99 -16.48 -0.36
C LEU A 556 -37.91 -15.63 -1.64
N ALA A 557 -37.21 -14.49 -1.63
CA ALA A 557 -37.16 -13.56 -2.76
C ALA A 557 -36.48 -14.13 -4.04
N ALA A 558 -35.51 -15.04 -3.87
CA ALA A 558 -34.66 -15.54 -4.96
C ALA A 558 -35.02 -16.95 -5.45
N VAL A 559 -36.21 -17.46 -5.12
CA VAL A 559 -36.68 -18.81 -5.46
C VAL A 559 -38.04 -18.79 -6.16
N ASP A 560 -38.26 -19.74 -7.07
CA ASP A 560 -39.53 -19.86 -7.81
C ASP A 560 -40.71 -20.10 -6.87
N ALA A 561 -41.89 -19.57 -7.20
CA ALA A 561 -43.09 -19.64 -6.34
C ALA A 561 -43.45 -21.07 -5.86
N ARG A 562 -43.23 -22.10 -6.69
CA ARG A 562 -43.45 -23.50 -6.29
C ARG A 562 -42.46 -23.96 -5.21
N VAL A 563 -41.19 -23.57 -5.34
CA VAL A 563 -40.15 -23.85 -4.34
C VAL A 563 -40.40 -23.03 -3.09
N ALA A 564 -40.73 -21.74 -3.21
CA ALA A 564 -41.07 -20.86 -2.09
C ALA A 564 -42.19 -21.44 -1.22
N ASN A 565 -43.29 -21.92 -1.83
CA ASN A 565 -44.39 -22.57 -1.12
C ASN A 565 -43.96 -23.85 -0.39
N HIS A 566 -43.10 -24.68 -1.00
CA HIS A 566 -42.55 -25.88 -0.33
C HIS A 566 -41.69 -25.50 0.87
N LEU A 567 -40.76 -24.54 0.71
CA LEU A 567 -39.91 -24.06 1.80
C LEU A 567 -40.75 -23.46 2.94
N PHE A 568 -41.80 -22.71 2.62
CA PHE A 568 -42.71 -22.15 3.60
C PHE A 568 -43.45 -23.25 4.37
N ASN A 569 -44.01 -24.24 3.67
CA ASN A 569 -44.75 -25.34 4.26
C ASN A 569 -43.87 -26.26 5.10
N GLU A 570 -42.88 -26.89 4.49
CA GLU A 570 -42.10 -27.98 5.09
C GLU A 570 -41.02 -27.46 6.03
N CYS A 571 -40.40 -26.30 5.74
CA CYS A 571 -39.30 -25.77 6.55
C CYS A 571 -39.79 -24.72 7.57
N ILE A 572 -40.47 -23.65 7.14
CA ILE A 572 -40.81 -22.51 8.04
C ILE A 572 -41.98 -22.86 8.96
N CYS A 573 -43.04 -23.46 8.42
CA CYS A 573 -44.20 -23.91 9.19
C CYS A 573 -44.02 -25.31 9.78
N GLY A 574 -43.35 -26.22 9.06
CA GLY A 574 -43.07 -27.59 9.51
C GLY A 574 -41.87 -27.69 10.45
N PHE A 575 -40.65 -27.79 9.89
CA PHE A 575 -39.42 -28.08 10.63
C PHE A 575 -39.06 -27.04 11.71
N LEU A 576 -39.45 -25.78 11.53
CA LEU A 576 -39.22 -24.69 12.47
C LEU A 576 -40.44 -24.40 13.39
N SER A 577 -41.52 -25.18 13.32
CA SER A 577 -42.78 -25.01 14.09
C SER A 577 -42.59 -24.64 15.56
N ASN A 578 -41.79 -25.42 16.30
CA ASN A 578 -41.61 -25.26 17.75
C ASN A 578 -40.68 -24.10 18.16
N ARG A 579 -40.46 -23.11 17.29
CA ARG A 579 -39.55 -21.98 17.50
C ARG A 579 -40.28 -20.65 17.32
N LEU A 580 -39.80 -19.60 17.99
CA LEU A 580 -40.19 -18.25 17.65
C LEU A 580 -39.56 -17.85 16.31
N ARG A 581 -40.37 -17.39 15.37
CA ARG A 581 -39.97 -17.07 13.99
C ARG A 581 -40.43 -15.66 13.61
N LEU A 582 -39.48 -14.74 13.45
CA LEU A 582 -39.71 -13.46 12.76
C LEU A 582 -39.40 -13.64 11.28
N LEU A 583 -40.37 -13.37 10.40
CA LEU A 583 -40.24 -13.42 8.96
C LEU A 583 -40.52 -12.05 8.35
N VAL A 584 -39.49 -11.37 7.84
CA VAL A 584 -39.69 -10.27 6.90
C VAL A 584 -40.03 -10.89 5.55
N THR A 585 -41.11 -10.43 4.91
CA THR A 585 -41.46 -10.89 3.55
C THR A 585 -42.25 -9.82 2.79
N HIS A 586 -42.01 -9.77 1.48
CA HIS A 586 -42.83 -9.01 0.52
C HIS A 586 -43.94 -9.86 -0.13
N GLN A 587 -44.05 -11.15 0.22
CA GLN A 587 -45.00 -12.08 -0.38
C GLN A 587 -46.33 -12.11 0.38
N HIS A 588 -47.25 -11.19 0.03
CA HIS A 588 -48.54 -11.01 0.70
C HIS A 588 -49.40 -12.29 0.80
N HIS A 589 -49.25 -13.23 -0.13
CA HIS A 589 -49.99 -14.51 -0.13
C HIS A 589 -49.65 -15.43 1.06
N LEU A 590 -48.56 -15.18 1.78
CA LEU A 590 -48.16 -15.94 2.97
C LEU A 590 -48.82 -15.42 4.26
N LEU A 591 -49.28 -14.17 4.26
CA LEU A 591 -49.77 -13.47 5.46
C LEU A 591 -50.97 -14.13 6.17
N PRO A 592 -51.95 -14.75 5.49
CA PRO A 592 -53.07 -15.44 6.15
C PRO A 592 -52.65 -16.64 7.03
N ARG A 593 -51.38 -17.03 7.02
CA ARG A 593 -50.84 -18.18 7.77
C ARG A 593 -49.87 -17.78 8.89
N MET A 594 -49.87 -16.50 9.26
CA MET A 594 -49.05 -15.94 10.33
C MET A 594 -49.90 -15.82 11.61
N ASP A 595 -49.32 -16.13 12.77
CA ASP A 595 -49.99 -15.98 14.06
C ASP A 595 -50.17 -14.49 14.42
N THR A 596 -49.28 -13.63 13.92
CA THR A 596 -49.34 -12.18 14.10
C THR A 596 -48.60 -11.48 12.96
N ILE A 597 -49.09 -10.32 12.54
CA ILE A 597 -48.48 -9.48 11.50
C ILE A 597 -48.18 -8.10 12.11
N ILE A 598 -46.94 -7.64 11.92
CA ILE A 598 -46.48 -6.30 12.31
C ILE A 598 -46.33 -5.47 11.03
N VAL A 599 -47.14 -4.41 10.91
CA VAL A 599 -47.10 -3.49 9.76
C VAL A 599 -46.20 -2.31 10.10
N MET A 600 -45.09 -2.15 9.39
CA MET A 600 -44.14 -1.06 9.56
C MET A 600 -44.30 0.03 8.50
N ARG A 601 -44.36 1.29 8.94
CA ARG A 601 -44.40 2.49 8.09
C ARG A 601 -43.45 3.55 8.66
N ASP A 602 -42.57 4.10 7.84
CA ASP A 602 -41.65 5.19 8.21
C ASP A 602 -40.88 5.00 9.53
N GLY A 603 -40.40 3.78 9.80
CA GLY A 603 -39.68 3.44 11.03
C GLY A 603 -40.55 3.31 12.29
N ARG A 604 -41.88 3.23 12.13
CA ARG A 604 -42.86 3.02 13.20
C ARG A 604 -43.70 1.78 12.93
N ILE A 605 -44.29 1.24 14.00
CA ILE A 605 -45.37 0.26 13.91
C ILE A 605 -46.66 1.02 13.65
N ALA A 606 -47.32 0.71 12.54
CA ALA A 606 -48.64 1.26 12.20
C ALA A 606 -49.75 0.42 12.85
N ASN A 607 -49.69 -0.90 12.68
CA ASN A 607 -50.68 -1.84 13.21
C ASN A 607 -50.01 -3.17 13.59
N ILE A 608 -50.59 -3.87 14.57
CA ILE A 608 -50.28 -5.26 14.94
C ILE A 608 -51.61 -6.00 15.09
N GLY A 609 -51.72 -7.21 14.55
CA GLY A 609 -52.91 -8.05 14.67
C GLY A 609 -52.79 -9.37 13.90
N THR A 610 -53.86 -10.17 13.87
CA THR A 610 -53.99 -11.26 12.89
C THR A 610 -54.33 -10.71 11.50
N TYR A 611 -54.34 -11.57 10.47
CA TYR A 611 -54.68 -11.17 9.11
C TYR A 611 -56.11 -10.57 9.02
N ASP A 612 -57.07 -11.22 9.68
CA ASP A 612 -58.47 -10.80 9.67
C ASP A 612 -58.68 -9.49 10.45
N ASP A 613 -58.00 -9.31 11.59
CA ASP A 613 -58.03 -8.06 12.36
C ASP A 613 -57.53 -6.86 11.53
N LEU A 614 -56.47 -7.06 10.75
CA LEU A 614 -55.86 -6.00 9.94
C LEU A 614 -56.72 -5.64 8.74
N ILE A 615 -57.40 -6.61 8.12
CA ILE A 615 -58.40 -6.34 7.07
C ILE A 615 -59.60 -5.58 7.67
N ALA A 616 -60.10 -6.00 8.84
CA ALA A 616 -61.18 -5.30 9.54
C ALA A 616 -60.79 -3.87 9.95
N ALA A 617 -59.51 -3.63 10.25
CA ALA A 617 -58.94 -2.31 10.51
C ALA A 617 -58.68 -1.46 9.25
N GLY A 618 -59.00 -1.96 8.05
CA GLY A 618 -58.86 -1.24 6.78
C GLY A 618 -57.42 -1.19 6.23
N VAL A 619 -56.54 -2.12 6.63
CA VAL A 619 -55.16 -2.17 6.12
C VAL A 619 -55.14 -2.79 4.71
N GLU A 620 -55.05 -1.94 3.70
CA GLU A 620 -54.88 -2.37 2.31
C GLU A 620 -53.44 -2.86 2.05
N PHE A 621 -53.21 -4.16 2.16
CA PHE A 621 -51.89 -4.75 1.92
C PHE A 621 -51.34 -4.50 0.50
N HIS A 622 -52.20 -4.25 -0.49
CA HIS A 622 -51.79 -3.97 -1.87
C HIS A 622 -51.16 -2.58 -2.06
N THR A 623 -51.59 -1.55 -1.31
CA THR A 623 -51.03 -0.19 -1.47
C THR A 623 -49.60 -0.10 -0.90
N LEU A 624 -49.25 -0.94 0.08
CA LEU A 624 -47.88 -1.08 0.61
C LEU A 624 -46.84 -1.51 -0.44
N GLN A 625 -47.28 -2.02 -1.60
CA GLN A 625 -46.43 -2.46 -2.70
C GLN A 625 -46.26 -1.39 -3.80
N ASN A 626 -47.22 -0.46 -3.92
CA ASN A 626 -47.24 0.59 -4.95
C ASN A 626 -46.47 1.87 -4.57
N ASP A 627 -45.96 1.97 -3.33
CA ASP A 627 -44.98 2.97 -2.89
C ASP A 627 -43.56 2.67 -3.45
N THR A 628 -43.46 2.25 -4.71
CA THR A 628 -42.21 2.20 -5.48
C THR A 628 -41.81 3.60 -5.95
N PRO A 629 -40.51 3.89 -6.18
CA PRO A 629 -40.04 5.25 -6.50
C PRO A 629 -40.55 5.84 -7.82
N GLU A 630 -41.31 5.09 -8.62
CA GLU A 630 -41.92 5.55 -9.87
C GLU A 630 -43.00 6.64 -9.63
N THR A 631 -43.80 6.53 -8.56
CA THR A 631 -44.81 7.55 -8.21
C THR A 631 -44.19 8.88 -7.75
N GLN A 632 -42.93 8.87 -7.29
CA GLN A 632 -42.17 10.11 -7.07
C GLN A 632 -41.59 10.70 -8.36
N ALA A 633 -41.41 9.91 -9.43
CA ALA A 633 -41.04 10.44 -10.73
C ALA A 633 -42.25 11.13 -11.39
N GLU A 634 -43.45 10.56 -11.27
CA GLU A 634 -44.70 11.16 -11.79
C GLU A 634 -45.05 12.46 -11.05
N ALA A 635 -45.02 12.47 -9.71
CA ALA A 635 -45.23 13.68 -8.91
C ALA A 635 -44.19 14.80 -9.19
N ASN A 636 -42.97 14.44 -9.59
CA ASN A 636 -41.96 15.42 -10.02
C ASN A 636 -42.12 15.86 -11.48
N SER A 637 -42.76 15.05 -12.33
CA SER A 637 -43.06 15.44 -13.72
C SER A 637 -44.15 16.52 -13.80
N ASP A 638 -45.15 16.47 -12.90
CA ASP A 638 -46.16 17.53 -12.78
C ASP A 638 -45.53 18.86 -12.32
N ILE A 639 -44.56 18.83 -11.40
CA ILE A 639 -43.79 20.01 -10.98
C ILE A 639 -42.95 20.56 -12.14
N PHE A 640 -42.36 19.69 -12.97
CA PHE A 640 -41.63 20.10 -14.17
C PHE A 640 -42.54 20.67 -15.27
N SER A 641 -43.82 20.31 -15.32
CA SER A 641 -44.80 20.86 -16.26
C SER A 641 -45.22 22.31 -15.95
N ALA A 642 -45.00 22.76 -14.72
CA ALA A 642 -45.35 24.09 -14.23
C ALA A 642 -44.22 25.15 -14.33
N LEU A 643 -43.07 24.79 -14.91
CA LEU A 643 -41.97 25.73 -15.15
C LEU A 643 -42.19 26.54 -16.45
N PRO A 644 -41.89 27.86 -16.48
CA PRO A 644 -42.04 28.66 -17.70
C PRO A 644 -41.15 28.14 -18.84
N ASN A 645 -41.65 28.22 -20.07
CA ASN A 645 -40.90 27.77 -21.25
C ASN A 645 -39.58 28.54 -21.39
N ALA A 646 -38.53 27.83 -21.84
CA ALA A 646 -37.14 28.33 -21.90
C ALA A 646 -36.87 29.56 -22.79
N LYS A 647 -37.90 30.19 -23.37
CA LYS A 647 -37.81 31.51 -24.01
C LYS A 647 -37.98 32.67 -23.04
N GLU A 648 -38.83 32.56 -22.02
CA GLU A 648 -39.08 33.68 -21.07
C GLU A 648 -37.92 33.89 -20.08
N ILE A 649 -37.17 32.83 -19.77
CA ILE A 649 -35.99 32.92 -18.89
C ILE A 649 -34.83 33.69 -19.56
N GLN A 650 -34.80 33.75 -20.90
CA GLN A 650 -33.69 34.34 -21.64
C GLN A 650 -33.75 35.87 -21.71
N ASP A 651 -34.94 36.47 -21.60
CA ASP A 651 -35.14 37.92 -21.59
C ASP A 651 -34.93 38.55 -20.19
N ILE A 652 -35.00 37.76 -19.11
CA ILE A 652 -34.79 38.23 -17.72
C ILE A 652 -33.27 38.33 -17.39
N ALA A 653 -32.41 37.63 -18.12
CA ALA A 653 -30.98 37.51 -17.80
C ALA A 653 -30.07 38.65 -18.30
N VAL A 654 -30.64 39.72 -18.87
CA VAL A 654 -29.86 40.77 -19.57
C VAL A 654 -29.42 41.94 -18.66
N ASP A 655 -30.14 42.22 -17.56
CA ASP A 655 -30.03 43.52 -16.86
C ASP A 655 -29.12 43.58 -15.61
N HIS A 656 -28.37 42.52 -15.29
CA HIS A 656 -27.38 42.55 -14.19
C HIS A 656 -25.94 42.28 -14.65
N ARG A 657 -25.39 43.24 -15.41
CA ARG A 657 -23.95 43.51 -15.48
C ARG A 657 -23.65 44.93 -15.01
N LEU A 658 -23.39 45.10 -13.70
CA LEU A 658 -22.57 46.18 -13.13
C LEU A 658 -22.31 45.88 -11.64
N VAL A 659 -21.13 46.28 -11.16
CA VAL A 659 -20.52 46.06 -9.82
C VAL A 659 -19.58 44.85 -9.68
N THR A 660 -18.35 45.04 -10.16
CA THR A 660 -17.14 44.52 -9.51
C THR A 660 -16.07 45.61 -9.54
N SER A 661 -15.70 46.15 -8.38
CA SER A 661 -14.54 47.03 -8.20
C SER A 661 -13.25 46.20 -8.08
N PRO A 662 -12.08 46.72 -8.49
CA PRO A 662 -10.81 46.02 -8.34
C PRO A 662 -10.38 45.98 -6.87
N ILE A 663 -9.77 44.87 -6.44
CA ILE A 663 -9.16 44.72 -5.12
C ILE A 663 -7.63 44.81 -5.23
N ASP A 664 -7.05 45.57 -4.31
CA ASP A 664 -5.65 45.99 -4.24
C ASP A 664 -4.70 44.85 -3.78
N PRO A 665 -3.55 44.59 -4.45
CA PRO A 665 -2.71 43.43 -4.17
C PRO A 665 -1.59 43.70 -3.15
N ASP A 666 -1.90 44.13 -1.92
CA ASP A 666 -0.86 44.31 -0.88
C ASP A 666 -1.29 44.03 0.58
N ALA A 667 -2.13 43.00 0.78
CA ALA A 667 -2.62 42.58 2.11
C ALA A 667 -2.16 41.17 2.52
N SER A 668 -0.85 40.90 2.53
CA SER A 668 -0.28 39.60 2.96
C SER A 668 0.93 39.68 3.91
N ARG A 669 0.87 40.60 4.89
CA ARG A 669 1.80 40.63 6.03
C ARG A 669 1.10 40.92 7.36
N LEU A 670 0.69 39.87 8.07
CA LEU A 670 0.62 39.81 9.54
C LEU A 670 0.08 38.42 9.96
N TYR A 671 0.95 37.58 10.54
CA TYR A 671 0.71 36.76 11.74
C TYR A 671 1.85 35.73 11.91
N GLN A 672 2.72 35.97 12.90
CA GLN A 672 3.61 34.95 13.47
C GLN A 672 3.23 34.75 14.95
N PRO A 673 3.21 33.51 15.47
CA PRO A 673 2.85 33.28 16.87
C PRO A 673 4.06 33.48 17.81
N SER A 674 3.92 34.40 18.77
CA SER A 674 4.92 34.64 19.82
C SER A 674 4.86 33.59 20.94
N ARG A 675 6.02 33.26 21.53
CA ARG A 675 6.13 32.36 22.70
C ARG A 675 5.64 33.03 24.00
N PRO A 676 5.13 32.28 24.98
CA PRO A 676 4.89 32.79 26.32
C PRO A 676 6.15 32.69 27.19
N ASP A 677 6.42 33.73 27.99
CA ASP A 677 7.54 33.76 28.94
C ASP A 677 7.09 33.73 30.41
N LYS A 678 8.00 33.38 31.33
CA LYS A 678 7.69 33.05 32.73
C LYS A 678 8.03 34.19 33.71
N ARG A 679 7.11 34.51 34.63
CA ARG A 679 7.28 34.73 36.10
C ARG A 679 5.97 35.30 36.70
N ARG A 680 5.36 34.64 37.70
CA ARG A 680 5.28 35.01 39.14
C ARG A 680 4.85 36.49 39.36
N MET A 681 3.86 36.79 40.22
CA MET A 681 3.77 36.35 41.63
C MET A 681 2.37 36.58 42.26
N SER A 682 1.98 35.77 43.26
CA SER A 682 0.98 36.01 44.35
C SER A 682 -0.49 36.42 44.01
N SER A 683 -1.55 36.04 44.75
CA SER A 683 -1.72 35.12 45.91
C SER A 683 -3.22 34.93 46.24
N GLN A 684 -3.58 33.82 46.92
CA GLN A 684 -4.84 33.56 47.69
C GLN A 684 -6.17 33.56 46.87
N SER A 685 -6.98 32.48 46.76
CA SER A 685 -7.58 31.51 47.72
C SER A 685 -8.88 31.96 48.41
N ASN A 686 -10.06 31.62 47.86
CA ASN A 686 -11.05 30.72 48.50
C ASN A 686 -12.33 30.46 47.65
N PRO A 687 -13.22 29.50 48.03
CA PRO A 687 -14.18 28.84 47.11
C PRO A 687 -15.68 29.08 47.44
N HIS A 688 -16.55 28.29 46.79
CA HIS A 688 -18.03 28.33 46.80
C HIS A 688 -18.63 29.49 45.95
N CYS A 689 -19.86 29.47 45.43
CA CYS A 689 -21.01 28.57 45.70
C CYS A 689 -21.86 28.28 44.43
N SER A 690 -23.07 27.71 44.64
CA SER A 690 -23.95 27.08 43.64
C SER A 690 -25.08 27.96 43.05
N LYS A 691 -25.80 27.37 42.07
CA LYS A 691 -27.22 27.57 41.69
C LYS A 691 -27.62 28.68 40.69
N ASN A 692 -28.02 28.20 39.51
CA ASN A 692 -29.35 28.34 38.88
C ASN A 692 -29.90 29.69 38.33
N TYR A 693 -30.59 29.49 37.20
CA TYR A 693 -31.77 30.19 36.63
C TYR A 693 -31.59 31.27 35.54
N ASN A 694 -31.91 30.81 34.32
CA ASN A 694 -32.74 31.40 33.26
C ASN A 694 -32.38 32.65 32.41
N ASP A 695 -32.70 32.45 31.12
CA ASP A 695 -33.14 33.37 30.07
C ASP A 695 -32.22 34.52 29.62
N TYR A 696 -31.81 34.47 28.35
CA TYR A 696 -32.45 35.26 27.28
C TYR A 696 -32.14 34.67 25.88
N ARG A 697 -33.06 34.85 24.93
CA ARG A 697 -32.89 34.50 23.49
C ARG A 697 -32.03 35.56 22.79
N GLU A 698 -31.19 35.17 21.83
CA GLU A 698 -31.42 35.36 20.37
C GLU A 698 -30.23 34.92 19.49
N SER A 699 -30.53 34.66 18.21
CA SER A 699 -29.66 34.52 17.01
C SER A 699 -28.26 33.88 17.14
N SER A 700 -27.97 32.70 16.56
CA SER A 700 -28.01 32.31 15.13
C SER A 700 -27.15 33.16 14.19
N ILE A 701 -25.90 32.73 13.96
CA ILE A 701 -25.04 32.78 12.75
C ILE A 701 -23.68 32.13 13.16
N TRP A 702 -22.87 31.65 12.19
CA TRP A 702 -21.59 30.91 12.36
C TRP A 702 -21.69 29.39 12.66
N ASN A 703 -21.85 28.59 11.60
CA ASN A 703 -20.74 27.79 11.04
C ASN A 703 -21.26 26.80 9.98
N ALA A 704 -21.26 27.21 8.71
CA ALA A 704 -21.68 26.39 7.57
C ALA A 704 -20.73 26.52 6.36
N ASP A 705 -19.42 26.67 6.61
CA ASP A 705 -18.41 26.98 5.56
C ASP A 705 -17.35 25.88 5.33
N SER A 706 -17.56 24.67 5.85
CA SER A 706 -16.64 23.54 5.62
C SER A 706 -17.14 22.49 4.61
N ASN A 707 -18.45 22.44 4.32
CA ASN A 707 -19.01 21.51 3.32
C ASN A 707 -19.22 22.16 1.95
N THR A 708 -19.47 23.48 1.89
CA THR A 708 -19.70 24.22 0.64
C THR A 708 -18.52 24.19 -0.33
N GLN A 709 -17.28 24.16 0.16
CA GLN A 709 -16.09 24.00 -0.71
C GLN A 709 -15.90 22.56 -1.21
N ALA A 710 -16.36 21.55 -0.46
CA ALA A 710 -16.29 20.15 -0.90
C ALA A 710 -17.36 19.85 -1.96
N GLU A 711 -18.57 20.38 -1.79
CA GLU A 711 -19.63 20.28 -2.79
C GLU A 711 -19.28 21.03 -4.08
N LEU A 712 -18.82 22.29 -4.02
CA LEU A 712 -18.41 23.05 -5.22
C LEU A 712 -17.34 22.34 -6.07
N ALA A 713 -16.35 21.69 -5.43
CA ALA A 713 -15.31 20.95 -6.13
C ALA A 713 -15.87 19.71 -6.87
N ILE A 714 -16.90 19.08 -6.30
CA ILE A 714 -17.59 17.93 -6.91
C ILE A 714 -18.48 18.41 -8.06
N THR A 715 -19.26 19.49 -7.90
CA THR A 715 -20.10 20.04 -8.98
C THR A 715 -19.26 20.52 -10.17
N GLN A 716 -18.15 21.24 -9.92
CA GLN A 716 -17.25 21.69 -10.99
C GLN A 716 -16.60 20.53 -11.75
N SER A 717 -16.32 19.40 -11.08
CA SER A 717 -15.82 18.19 -11.77
C SER A 717 -16.90 17.50 -12.61
N SER A 718 -18.16 17.53 -12.16
CA SER A 718 -19.32 16.96 -12.86
C SER A 718 -19.68 17.77 -14.12
N GLU A 719 -19.70 19.10 -14.02
CA GLU A 719 -19.98 19.97 -15.16
C GLU A 719 -18.92 19.82 -16.26
N HIS A 720 -17.65 19.71 -15.91
CA HIS A 720 -16.56 19.53 -16.89
C HIS A 720 -16.65 18.22 -17.66
N ILE A 721 -17.08 17.12 -17.01
CA ILE A 721 -17.30 15.83 -17.69
C ILE A 721 -18.54 15.89 -18.58
N THR A 722 -19.62 16.51 -18.10
CA THR A 722 -20.90 16.59 -18.84
C THR A 722 -20.78 17.48 -20.08
N GLN A 723 -20.06 18.61 -20.00
CA GLN A 723 -19.81 19.49 -21.15
C GLN A 723 -18.98 18.83 -22.25
N VAL A 724 -18.00 17.98 -21.90
CA VAL A 724 -17.19 17.24 -22.89
C VAL A 724 -18.04 16.19 -23.62
N VAL A 725 -18.89 15.45 -22.91
CA VAL A 725 -19.76 14.42 -23.51
C VAL A 725 -20.83 15.03 -24.42
N ASP A 726 -21.43 16.16 -24.02
CA ASP A 726 -22.48 16.83 -24.80
C ASP A 726 -21.94 17.58 -26.04
N HIS A 727 -20.69 18.08 -25.99
CA HIS A 727 -20.01 18.68 -27.14
C HIS A 727 -19.76 17.65 -28.27
N ASP A 728 -19.30 16.45 -27.91
CA ASP A 728 -19.03 15.36 -28.86
C ASP A 728 -20.34 14.75 -29.42
N PHE A 729 -21.40 14.64 -28.60
CA PHE A 729 -22.71 14.21 -29.11
C PHE A 729 -23.34 15.22 -30.08
N LYS A 730 -23.19 16.54 -29.84
CA LYS A 730 -23.69 17.58 -30.75
C LYS A 730 -22.91 17.66 -32.07
N THR A 731 -21.62 17.34 -32.08
CA THR A 731 -20.84 17.25 -33.34
C THR A 731 -21.14 15.98 -34.13
N LEU A 732 -21.38 14.85 -33.48
CA LEU A 732 -21.88 13.62 -34.13
C LEU A 732 -23.26 13.84 -34.76
N ARG A 733 -24.22 14.40 -34.01
CA ARG A 733 -25.60 14.61 -34.48
C ARG A 733 -25.69 15.52 -35.71
N LYS A 734 -24.79 16.50 -35.85
CA LYS A 734 -24.68 17.37 -37.05
C LYS A 734 -24.10 16.67 -38.28
N ARG A 735 -23.33 15.58 -38.15
CA ARG A 735 -22.76 14.83 -39.28
C ARG A 735 -23.73 13.80 -39.89
N THR A 736 -24.68 13.28 -39.12
CA THR A 736 -25.69 12.31 -39.60
C THR A 736 -26.80 12.91 -40.48
N TYR A 737 -26.95 14.23 -40.56
CA TYR A 737 -28.01 14.89 -41.35
C TYR A 737 -27.53 15.47 -42.69
N SER A 738 -26.28 15.26 -43.10
CA SER A 738 -25.73 15.78 -44.36
C SER A 738 -25.30 14.69 -45.36
N THR A 739 -25.75 13.45 -45.18
CA THR A 739 -25.35 12.28 -45.99
C THR A 739 -26.56 11.44 -46.45
N SER A 740 -27.62 12.11 -46.88
CA SER A 740 -28.81 11.48 -47.48
C SER A 740 -29.29 12.21 -48.74
N GLU A 741 -28.36 12.58 -49.63
CA GLU A 741 -28.71 13.09 -50.95
C GLU A 741 -27.59 12.83 -51.99
N VAL A 742 -28.00 12.72 -53.26
CA VAL A 742 -27.18 12.51 -54.47
C VAL A 742 -26.50 11.13 -54.61
N HIS A 743 -27.25 10.21 -55.20
CA HIS A 743 -26.74 9.02 -55.88
C HIS A 743 -26.99 9.18 -57.39
N ASP A 744 -26.06 9.75 -58.17
CA ASP A 744 -26.00 9.51 -59.63
C ASP A 744 -24.68 9.91 -60.32
N LYS A 745 -24.36 9.16 -61.39
CA LYS A 745 -23.53 9.49 -62.59
C LYS A 745 -22.14 10.19 -62.49
N SER A 746 -21.13 9.32 -62.55
CA SER A 746 -20.24 9.13 -63.73
C SER A 746 -19.18 10.17 -64.20
N GLN A 747 -18.00 9.59 -64.49
CA GLN A 747 -17.03 9.91 -65.57
C GLN A 747 -15.97 11.05 -65.45
N ARG A 748 -14.71 10.59 -65.60
CA ARG A 748 -13.63 11.09 -66.49
C ARG A 748 -12.66 12.24 -66.05
N VAL A 749 -11.42 11.79 -65.75
CA VAL A 749 -10.16 12.09 -66.49
C VAL A 749 -9.45 13.48 -66.34
N ARG A 750 -8.12 13.38 -66.10
CA ARG A 750 -6.96 14.28 -66.42
C ARG A 750 -6.46 15.37 -65.43
N ARG A 751 -5.23 15.10 -64.94
CA ARG A 751 -3.97 15.90 -64.97
C ARG A 751 -3.86 17.29 -64.29
N ARG A 752 -2.87 17.36 -63.36
CA ARG A 752 -1.88 18.44 -63.01
C ARG A 752 -1.63 19.51 -64.10
N PRO A 753 -1.12 20.75 -63.80
CA PRO A 753 0.06 20.99 -62.93
C PRO A 753 0.28 22.39 -62.23
N THR A 754 1.45 22.53 -61.54
CA THR A 754 2.27 23.78 -61.29
C THR A 754 1.69 24.93 -60.40
N GLU A 755 2.45 25.82 -59.72
CA GLU A 755 3.89 26.19 -59.72
C GLU A 755 4.39 26.88 -58.40
N ARG A 756 5.73 27.09 -58.32
CA ARG A 756 6.65 28.07 -57.62
C ARG A 756 6.08 29.35 -56.90
N GLU A 757 6.78 30.17 -56.07
CA GLU A 757 8.19 30.35 -55.65
C GLU A 757 8.41 31.26 -54.38
N SER A 758 9.52 31.02 -53.64
CA SER A 758 10.58 31.95 -53.12
C SER A 758 10.45 33.11 -52.06
N THR A 759 11.35 33.01 -51.04
CA THR A 759 12.31 34.02 -50.45
C THR A 759 11.95 35.33 -49.71
N ARG A 760 12.18 35.32 -48.37
CA ARG A 760 13.23 36.06 -47.55
C ARG A 760 13.48 37.60 -47.70
N ASN A 761 13.50 38.37 -46.58
CA ASN A 761 14.69 39.12 -46.02
C ASN A 761 14.45 40.19 -44.91
N LEU A 762 15.33 40.20 -43.87
CA LEU A 762 15.90 41.34 -43.04
C LEU A 762 14.94 42.33 -42.26
N ARG A 763 15.29 43.09 -41.17
CA ARG A 763 16.55 43.42 -40.42
C ARG A 763 16.31 44.10 -39.01
N THR A 764 17.38 44.22 -38.17
CA THR A 764 17.65 45.25 -37.08
C THR A 764 16.76 45.23 -35.80
N THR A 765 17.04 45.87 -34.63
CA THR A 765 18.10 46.80 -34.11
C THR A 765 18.42 46.61 -32.59
N THR A 766 19.22 47.50 -31.96
CA THR A 766 19.72 47.56 -30.53
C THR A 766 20.02 49.05 -30.13
N PRO A 767 20.53 49.52 -28.92
CA PRO A 767 21.19 48.82 -27.77
C PRO A 767 21.06 49.44 -26.30
N ARG A 768 21.79 48.84 -25.32
CA ARG A 768 22.45 49.38 -24.07
C ARG A 768 21.67 49.96 -22.84
N GLY A 769 22.05 49.49 -21.63
CA GLY A 769 21.83 50.14 -20.31
C GLY A 769 22.26 49.29 -19.08
N SER A 770 22.99 49.86 -18.11
CA SER A 770 23.74 49.22 -16.97
C SER A 770 22.91 48.62 -15.82
N VAL A 771 23.21 47.38 -15.37
CA VAL A 771 23.94 46.97 -14.12
C VAL A 771 23.35 47.38 -12.75
N THR A 772 22.72 46.44 -12.03
CA THR A 772 23.06 46.01 -10.64
C THR A 772 22.14 44.87 -10.14
N SER A 773 22.66 44.00 -9.26
CA SER A 773 21.97 42.89 -8.56
C SER A 773 21.36 41.74 -9.41
N ARG A 774 21.94 40.53 -9.28
CA ARG A 774 21.35 39.26 -9.73
C ARG A 774 21.72 38.14 -8.75
N PHE A 775 20.78 37.78 -7.88
CA PHE A 775 20.59 36.43 -7.37
C PHE A 775 19.08 36.28 -7.04
N ALA A 776 18.52 35.09 -7.25
CA ALA A 776 17.10 34.75 -7.05
C ALA A 776 16.04 35.33 -8.03
N PHE A 777 16.19 35.10 -9.35
CA PHE A 777 15.04 34.71 -10.20
C PHE A 777 15.50 34.11 -11.55
N SER A 778 15.47 32.78 -11.70
CA SER A 778 15.61 32.11 -13.01
C SER A 778 15.27 30.61 -12.96
N LEU A 779 13.96 30.28 -12.94
CA LEU A 779 13.50 28.94 -13.37
C LEU A 779 12.03 28.90 -13.84
N GLU A 780 11.50 30.01 -14.34
CA GLU A 780 10.07 30.11 -14.72
C GLU A 780 9.83 30.64 -16.15
N ASN A 781 10.89 30.91 -16.93
CA ASN A 781 10.79 31.35 -18.33
C ASN A 781 11.71 30.52 -19.25
N ALA A 782 11.44 29.22 -19.32
CA ALA A 782 12.05 28.29 -20.28
C ALA A 782 10.98 27.53 -21.10
N ILE A 783 9.93 28.25 -21.52
CA ILE A 783 8.99 27.78 -22.54
C ILE A 783 8.97 28.84 -23.65
N SER A 784 9.57 28.51 -24.79
CA SER A 784 9.46 29.33 -26.00
C SER A 784 8.06 29.18 -26.59
N PRO A 785 7.34 30.27 -26.92
CA PRO A 785 6.08 30.18 -27.64
C PRO A 785 6.39 29.87 -29.11
N GLY A 786 6.19 28.62 -29.53
CA GLY A 786 6.51 28.20 -30.89
C GLY A 786 6.51 26.69 -31.09
N ILE A 787 5.32 26.08 -31.01
CA ILE A 787 4.82 24.91 -31.77
C ILE A 787 3.31 24.89 -31.47
N MET A 788 2.53 25.58 -32.31
CA MET A 788 1.07 25.51 -32.34
C MET A 788 0.53 25.44 -33.78
N ASP A 789 1.42 25.12 -34.74
CA ASP A 789 1.14 24.98 -36.17
C ASP A 789 1.65 23.62 -36.69
N TYR A 790 1.19 22.51 -36.08
CA TYR A 790 1.27 21.16 -36.67
C TYR A 790 0.16 20.26 -36.09
N LEU A 791 -1.08 20.61 -36.41
CA LEU A 791 -2.24 19.70 -36.32
C LEU A 791 -2.58 19.24 -37.75
N PRO A 792 -2.45 17.95 -38.10
CA PRO A 792 -2.85 17.46 -39.41
C PRO A 792 -4.38 17.51 -39.55
N SER A 793 -4.87 18.32 -40.49
CA SER A 793 -6.30 18.51 -40.75
C SER A 793 -6.82 17.57 -41.84
N SER A 794 -6.66 16.26 -41.67
CA SER A 794 -7.28 15.22 -42.52
C SER A 794 -7.28 13.86 -41.80
N THR A 795 -8.35 13.08 -41.97
CA THR A 795 -8.58 11.80 -41.27
C THR A 795 -8.24 10.59 -42.14
N THR A 796 -7.20 10.68 -42.97
CA THR A 796 -6.91 9.71 -44.05
C THR A 796 -5.44 9.29 -44.19
N GLU A 797 -4.61 9.46 -43.15
CA GLU A 797 -3.21 8.99 -43.12
C GLU A 797 -2.87 8.17 -41.85
N LEU A 798 -3.88 7.66 -41.14
CA LEU A 798 -3.68 6.88 -39.90
C LEU A 798 -3.43 5.38 -40.10
N ASP A 799 -3.55 4.88 -41.33
CA ASP A 799 -3.32 3.45 -41.66
C ASP A 799 -1.91 3.16 -42.21
N GLU A 800 -1.06 4.17 -42.46
CA GLU A 800 0.30 4.00 -43.01
C GLU A 800 1.45 4.18 -41.99
N ILE A 801 1.16 4.31 -40.68
CA ILE A 801 2.17 4.41 -39.61
C ILE A 801 2.11 3.21 -38.63
N GLU A 802 1.86 2.01 -39.15
CA GLU A 802 2.09 0.72 -38.47
C GLU A 802 3.04 -0.22 -39.25
N ASP A 803 4.20 0.27 -39.74
CA ASP A 803 5.28 -0.64 -40.22
C ASP A 803 6.74 -0.13 -40.01
N GLU A 804 7.01 0.70 -39.00
CA GLU A 804 8.40 0.91 -38.54
C GLU A 804 8.88 -0.28 -37.68
N ARG A 805 9.52 -1.23 -38.36
CA ARG A 805 10.04 -2.48 -37.81
C ARG A 805 11.13 -2.28 -36.74
N GLY A 806 10.73 -2.37 -35.48
CA GLY A 806 11.57 -3.02 -34.46
C GLY A 806 11.50 -4.54 -34.61
N PRO A 807 12.54 -5.32 -34.25
CA PRO A 807 12.53 -6.77 -34.44
C PRO A 807 11.36 -7.43 -33.70
N THR A 808 10.60 -8.23 -34.44
CA THR A 808 9.33 -8.83 -34.03
C THR A 808 9.53 -10.00 -33.06
N ASN A 809 9.68 -9.67 -31.77
CA ASN A 809 9.56 -10.64 -30.67
C ASN A 809 8.12 -11.18 -30.48
N GLN A 810 7.21 -11.00 -31.45
CA GLN A 810 5.83 -11.51 -31.41
C GLN A 810 5.80 -13.05 -31.40
N GLY A 811 6.46 -13.68 -32.38
CA GLY A 811 6.56 -15.15 -32.45
C GLY A 811 7.20 -15.75 -31.20
N PHE A 812 8.17 -15.07 -30.57
CA PHE A 812 8.77 -15.53 -29.32
C PHE A 812 7.78 -15.58 -28.15
N PHE A 813 6.81 -14.66 -28.07
CA PHE A 813 5.78 -14.70 -27.04
C PHE A 813 4.66 -15.69 -27.36
N GLU A 814 4.38 -15.94 -28.64
CA GLU A 814 3.43 -16.98 -29.07
C GLU A 814 4.02 -18.38 -28.82
N ASP A 815 5.26 -18.67 -29.23
CA ASP A 815 6.00 -19.91 -28.90
C ASP A 815 5.98 -20.20 -27.38
N LEU A 816 6.23 -19.18 -26.55
CA LEU A 816 6.30 -19.34 -25.09
C LEU A 816 4.95 -19.64 -24.45
N MET A 817 3.85 -19.21 -25.09
CA MET A 817 2.47 -19.44 -24.63
C MET A 817 1.93 -20.77 -25.15
N GLU A 818 2.24 -21.14 -26.40
CA GLU A 818 1.84 -22.41 -27.02
C GLU A 818 2.50 -23.59 -26.28
N THR A 819 3.76 -23.43 -25.82
CA THR A 819 4.43 -24.40 -24.93
C THR A 819 3.75 -24.55 -23.55
N TYR A 820 2.86 -23.62 -23.16
CA TYR A 820 2.18 -23.62 -21.86
C TYR A 820 0.75 -24.18 -21.91
N GLU A 821 0.00 -24.01 -23.01
CA GLU A 821 -1.41 -24.45 -23.10
C GLU A 821 -1.57 -25.98 -23.01
N ASP A 822 -0.59 -26.77 -23.46
CA ASP A 822 -0.60 -28.24 -23.36
C ASP A 822 -0.35 -28.80 -21.94
N THR A 823 -0.10 -27.94 -20.94
CA THR A 823 0.17 -28.36 -19.54
C THR A 823 -0.86 -27.84 -18.53
N ALA A 824 -2.13 -27.76 -18.94
CA ALA A 824 -3.25 -27.30 -18.12
C ALA A 824 -3.69 -28.26 -16.98
N GLU A 825 -2.77 -29.02 -16.40
CA GLU A 825 -2.96 -29.79 -15.15
C GLU A 825 -1.98 -29.32 -14.07
N GLN A 826 -2.51 -28.55 -13.12
CA GLN A 826 -1.84 -27.97 -11.95
C GLN A 826 -0.80 -26.86 -12.26
N GLU A 827 -0.61 -25.94 -11.31
CA GLU A 827 0.54 -25.03 -11.33
C GLU A 827 1.83 -25.86 -11.20
N VAL A 828 2.48 -26.17 -12.32
CA VAL A 828 3.79 -26.83 -12.29
C VAL A 828 4.85 -25.81 -11.86
N TRP A 829 5.07 -25.74 -10.54
CA TRP A 829 6.18 -25.01 -9.93
C TRP A 829 7.50 -25.43 -10.59
N GLN A 830 8.08 -24.56 -11.43
CA GLN A 830 9.29 -24.88 -12.17
C GLN A 830 10.46 -25.18 -11.22
N ARG A 831 11.22 -26.22 -11.56
CA ARG A 831 12.32 -26.75 -10.75
C ARG A 831 13.52 -25.81 -10.73
N GLY A 832 14.04 -25.53 -9.53
CA GLY A 832 15.41 -25.03 -9.35
C GLY A 832 15.63 -23.57 -9.76
N SER A 833 16.90 -23.18 -9.82
CA SER A 833 17.33 -21.79 -10.07
C SER A 833 16.73 -21.20 -11.34
N VAL A 834 16.22 -19.97 -11.25
CA VAL A 834 15.79 -19.17 -12.41
C VAL A 834 16.89 -19.18 -13.47
N SER A 835 16.61 -19.81 -14.61
CA SER A 835 17.59 -19.95 -15.69
C SER A 835 18.07 -18.58 -16.17
N TRP A 836 19.38 -18.46 -16.44
CA TRP A 836 20.00 -17.23 -16.94
C TRP A 836 19.36 -16.74 -18.25
N ARG A 837 18.72 -17.65 -19.00
CA ARG A 837 17.84 -17.34 -20.15
C ARG A 837 16.77 -16.29 -19.82
N TYR A 838 16.13 -16.35 -18.65
CA TYR A 838 15.07 -15.41 -18.26
C TYR A 838 15.58 -13.99 -18.02
N TYR A 839 16.79 -13.84 -17.47
CA TYR A 839 17.42 -12.53 -17.30
C TYR A 839 17.80 -11.90 -18.64
N ILE A 840 18.26 -12.72 -19.59
CA ILE A 840 18.53 -12.28 -20.97
C ILE A 840 17.24 -11.87 -21.68
N ILE A 841 16.17 -12.67 -21.57
CA ILE A 841 14.84 -12.34 -22.12
C ILE A 841 14.33 -11.01 -21.54
N LEU A 842 14.39 -10.83 -20.22
CA LEU A 842 13.95 -9.60 -19.56
C LEU A 842 14.73 -8.37 -20.08
N GLY A 843 16.06 -8.48 -20.17
CA GLY A 843 16.90 -7.42 -20.73
C GLY A 843 16.61 -7.12 -22.20
N GLN A 844 16.38 -8.15 -23.02
CA GLN A 844 15.99 -8.01 -24.43
C GLN A 844 14.63 -7.31 -24.58
N ILE A 845 13.64 -7.64 -23.74
CA ILE A 845 12.35 -6.95 -23.71
C ILE A 845 12.54 -5.47 -23.36
N GLY A 846 13.45 -5.12 -22.44
CA GLY A 846 13.68 -3.74 -22.01
C GLY A 846 14.47 -2.84 -22.98
N GLY A 847 15.64 -3.29 -23.41
CA GLY A 847 16.60 -2.48 -24.16
C GLY A 847 17.16 -3.15 -25.42
N GLY A 848 16.62 -4.30 -25.81
CA GLY A 848 17.25 -5.17 -26.81
C GLY A 848 18.61 -5.71 -26.36
N LEU A 849 19.24 -6.54 -27.20
CA LEU A 849 20.56 -7.08 -26.91
C LEU A 849 21.63 -5.98 -26.73
N PHE A 850 21.53 -4.91 -27.53
CA PHE A 850 22.46 -3.78 -27.50
C PHE A 850 22.40 -2.98 -26.19
N GLY A 851 21.19 -2.68 -25.68
CA GLY A 851 21.03 -1.96 -24.40
C GLY A 851 21.56 -2.75 -23.20
N VAL A 852 21.37 -4.08 -23.21
CA VAL A 852 21.95 -4.98 -22.19
C VAL A 852 23.48 -4.97 -22.26
N MET A 853 24.05 -5.05 -23.47
CA MET A 853 25.50 -5.02 -23.67
C MET A 853 26.13 -3.69 -23.19
N ILE A 854 25.53 -2.54 -23.54
CA ILE A 854 25.97 -1.22 -23.05
C ILE A 854 25.90 -1.16 -21.52
N THR A 855 24.80 -1.63 -20.93
CA THR A 855 24.65 -1.65 -19.46
C THR A 855 25.79 -2.47 -18.84
N GLY A 856 26.07 -3.68 -19.35
CA GLY A 856 27.16 -4.53 -18.90
C GLY A 856 28.54 -3.87 -19.01
N LEU A 857 28.83 -3.22 -20.14
CA LEU A 857 30.08 -2.46 -20.33
C LEU A 857 30.22 -1.30 -19.35
N LEU A 858 29.15 -0.56 -19.05
CA LEU A 858 29.16 0.51 -18.05
C LEU A 858 29.37 -0.01 -16.63
N PHE A 859 28.86 -1.20 -16.29
CA PHE A 859 29.16 -1.87 -15.02
C PHE A 859 30.65 -2.24 -14.93
N ILE A 860 31.19 -2.91 -15.95
CA ILE A 860 32.62 -3.30 -16.00
C ILE A 860 33.52 -2.06 -15.92
N GLY A 861 33.24 -1.02 -16.71
CA GLY A 861 34.00 0.23 -16.70
C GLY A 861 33.94 0.98 -15.37
N THR A 862 32.79 0.96 -14.67
CA THR A 862 32.68 1.56 -13.33
C THR A 862 33.51 0.79 -12.30
N ILE A 863 33.50 -0.55 -12.34
CA ILE A 863 34.30 -1.40 -11.44
C ILE A 863 35.79 -1.24 -11.73
N ALA A 864 36.19 -1.26 -13.01
CA ALA A 864 37.56 -1.08 -13.44
C ALA A 864 38.13 0.29 -13.03
N ASN A 865 37.35 1.37 -13.16
CA ASN A 865 37.77 2.70 -12.70
C ASN A 865 37.83 2.78 -11.16
N TYR A 866 36.85 2.20 -10.45
CA TYR A 866 36.86 2.17 -8.97
C TYR A 866 38.11 1.46 -8.43
N ALA A 867 38.45 0.29 -8.98
CA ALA A 867 39.67 -0.45 -8.64
C ALA A 867 40.93 0.28 -9.12
N GLY A 868 40.89 0.91 -10.29
CA GLY A 868 41.96 1.75 -10.83
C GLY A 868 42.33 2.89 -9.89
N CYS A 869 41.36 3.54 -9.24
CA CYS A 869 41.61 4.54 -8.21
C CYS A 869 42.44 3.97 -7.04
N ASP A 870 42.16 2.75 -6.58
CA ASP A 870 42.90 2.13 -5.47
C ASP A 870 44.32 1.69 -5.88
N VAL A 871 44.47 1.17 -7.10
CA VAL A 871 45.80 0.85 -7.68
C VAL A 871 46.62 2.12 -7.87
N TRP A 872 46.03 3.22 -8.35
CA TRP A 872 46.72 4.50 -8.51
C TRP A 872 47.16 5.09 -7.16
N LEU A 873 46.34 4.98 -6.12
CA LEU A 873 46.71 5.39 -4.76
C LEU A 873 47.91 4.59 -4.25
N ALA A 874 47.92 3.26 -4.43
CA ALA A 874 49.06 2.43 -4.04
C ALA A 874 50.36 2.85 -4.76
N VAL A 875 50.32 2.98 -6.10
CA VAL A 875 51.49 3.41 -6.90
C VAL A 875 51.97 4.80 -6.49
N TRP A 876 51.07 5.76 -6.27
CA TRP A 876 51.48 7.09 -5.77
C TRP A 876 52.15 6.97 -4.39
N SER A 877 51.56 6.21 -3.47
CA SER A 877 52.09 5.94 -2.13
C SER A 877 53.53 5.41 -2.16
N ASP A 878 53.75 4.33 -2.91
CA ASP A 878 55.06 3.67 -3.01
C ASP A 878 56.13 4.61 -3.61
N THR A 879 55.76 5.41 -4.62
CA THR A 879 56.69 6.39 -5.23
C THR A 879 57.04 7.58 -4.35
N VAL A 880 56.30 7.83 -3.26
CA VAL A 880 56.65 8.81 -2.23
C VAL A 880 57.63 8.19 -1.24
N ASP A 881 57.34 6.97 -0.77
CA ASP A 881 58.22 6.22 0.15
C ASP A 881 59.60 5.95 -0.48
N GLU A 882 59.68 5.56 -1.76
CA GLU A 882 60.95 5.35 -2.48
C GLU A 882 61.88 6.59 -2.44
N ARG A 883 61.32 7.80 -2.58
CA ARG A 883 62.10 9.04 -2.56
C ARG A 883 62.69 9.37 -1.20
N GLN A 884 62.00 9.00 -0.12
CA GLN A 884 62.53 9.20 1.22
C GLN A 884 63.75 8.31 1.47
N HIS A 885 63.72 7.09 0.94
CA HIS A 885 64.84 6.15 1.00
C HIS A 885 65.99 6.54 0.06
N SER A 886 65.71 7.10 -1.12
CA SER A 886 66.73 7.48 -2.11
C SER A 886 67.47 8.80 -1.83
N ASN A 887 67.26 9.44 -0.68
CA ASN A 887 68.00 10.64 -0.26
C ASN A 887 69.49 10.37 0.10
N THR A 888 69.99 9.15 -0.13
CA THR A 888 71.41 8.80 -0.05
C THR A 888 72.03 8.62 -1.44
N THR A 889 72.56 9.73 -1.97
CA THR A 889 73.60 9.80 -3.03
C THR A 889 73.41 8.96 -4.30
N GLU A 890 72.73 9.52 -5.31
CA GLU A 890 73.29 9.77 -6.66
C GLU A 890 72.27 10.54 -7.54
N PRO A 891 72.73 11.40 -8.49
CA PRO A 891 71.82 12.08 -9.41
C PRO A 891 71.34 11.10 -10.49
N ALA A 892 70.03 10.81 -10.50
CA ALA A 892 69.44 9.81 -11.37
C ALA A 892 69.64 10.14 -12.88
N SER A 893 70.52 9.40 -13.53
CA SER A 893 70.76 9.50 -14.97
C SER A 893 69.57 8.95 -15.78
N ASN A 894 68.92 9.83 -16.56
CA ASN A 894 68.16 9.51 -17.78
C ASN A 894 67.35 8.20 -17.81
N LYS A 895 66.40 8.03 -16.87
CA LYS A 895 65.18 7.27 -17.20
C LYS A 895 64.26 8.15 -18.03
N PHE A 896 63.65 7.60 -19.07
CA PHE A 896 62.82 8.34 -20.02
C PHE A 896 61.49 8.78 -19.36
N VAL A 897 61.46 10.01 -18.82
CA VAL A 897 60.31 10.55 -18.08
C VAL A 897 59.22 10.99 -19.06
N LEU A 898 58.28 10.09 -19.38
CA LEU A 898 57.03 10.48 -20.06
C LEU A 898 55.99 11.06 -19.07
N TRP A 899 56.22 10.89 -17.76
CA TRP A 899 55.33 11.29 -16.68
C TRP A 899 56.17 11.73 -15.47
N ASP A 900 56.10 12.99 -15.08
CA ASP A 900 56.74 13.48 -13.85
C ASP A 900 55.91 13.08 -12.62
N LEU A 901 56.03 11.80 -12.23
CA LEU A 901 55.46 11.29 -10.97
C LEU A 901 56.06 12.00 -9.74
N GLY A 902 57.15 12.76 -9.91
CA GLY A 902 57.77 13.64 -8.92
C GLY A 902 56.78 14.64 -8.30
N ASN A 903 55.81 15.10 -9.09
CA ASN A 903 54.95 16.20 -8.71
C ASN A 903 53.65 15.74 -8.02
N ASN A 904 53.54 15.93 -6.70
CA ASN A 904 52.33 15.63 -5.92
C ASN A 904 51.07 16.35 -6.44
N ARG A 905 51.20 17.51 -7.10
CA ARG A 905 50.05 18.20 -7.73
C ARG A 905 49.59 17.50 -9.01
N PHE A 906 50.51 16.88 -9.76
CA PHE A 906 50.19 16.07 -10.93
C PHE A 906 49.46 14.78 -10.53
N ASN A 907 49.99 14.04 -9.55
CA ASN A 907 49.37 12.80 -9.07
C ASN A 907 47.97 13.04 -8.47
N LEU A 908 47.79 14.14 -7.73
CA LEU A 908 46.47 14.59 -7.27
C LEU A 908 45.53 14.93 -8.44
N ALA A 909 46.01 15.63 -9.46
CA ALA A 909 45.20 15.96 -10.63
C ALA A 909 44.73 14.70 -11.39
N VAL A 910 45.59 13.69 -11.55
CA VAL A 910 45.21 12.39 -12.10
C VAL A 910 44.13 11.73 -11.24
N PHE A 911 44.30 11.68 -9.93
CA PHE A 911 43.30 11.08 -9.02
C PHE A 911 41.95 11.83 -9.03
N CYS A 912 41.97 13.16 -9.16
CA CYS A 912 40.77 13.98 -9.37
C CYS A 912 40.06 13.62 -10.69
N VAL A 913 40.80 13.40 -11.78
CA VAL A 913 40.22 12.98 -13.09
C VAL A 913 39.66 11.56 -13.02
N MET A 914 40.33 10.62 -12.34
CA MET A 914 39.80 9.27 -12.11
C MET A 914 38.52 9.30 -11.26
N THR A 915 38.49 10.12 -10.21
CA THR A 915 37.28 10.30 -9.39
C THR A 915 36.15 10.98 -10.17
N GLY A 916 36.44 12.00 -10.98
CA GLY A 916 35.44 12.66 -11.84
C GLY A 916 34.86 11.72 -12.91
N THR A 917 35.71 10.94 -13.58
CA THR A 917 35.26 9.91 -14.54
C THR A 917 34.48 8.80 -13.86
N LEU A 918 34.79 8.43 -12.60
CA LEU A 918 34.01 7.48 -11.81
C LEU A 918 32.60 8.01 -11.52
N VAL A 919 32.45 9.30 -11.18
CA VAL A 919 31.13 9.95 -11.01
C VAL A 919 30.32 9.89 -12.30
N VAL A 920 30.92 10.20 -13.45
CA VAL A 920 30.24 10.16 -14.76
C VAL A 920 29.84 8.73 -15.14
N LEU A 921 30.77 7.76 -15.08
CA LEU A 921 30.50 6.36 -15.44
C LEU A 921 29.45 5.73 -14.52
N SER A 922 29.54 5.96 -13.21
CA SER A 922 28.54 5.45 -12.26
C SER A 922 27.15 6.07 -12.49
N SER A 923 27.08 7.35 -12.91
CA SER A 923 25.82 8.01 -13.26
C SER A 923 25.19 7.39 -14.51
N LEU A 924 25.96 7.24 -15.59
CA LEU A 924 25.53 6.64 -16.84
C LEU A 924 25.09 5.18 -16.64
N ARG A 925 25.86 4.40 -15.87
CA ARG A 925 25.54 3.02 -15.48
C ARG A 925 24.18 2.93 -14.80
N SER A 926 23.93 3.76 -13.77
CA SER A 926 22.68 3.73 -13.00
C SER A 926 21.48 4.14 -13.87
N LEU A 927 21.61 5.20 -14.68
CA LEU A 927 20.54 5.64 -15.59
C LEU A 927 20.22 4.58 -16.66
N SER A 928 21.25 3.98 -17.27
CA SER A 928 21.09 2.93 -18.29
C SER A 928 20.38 1.70 -17.71
N PHE A 929 20.80 1.24 -16.53
CA PHE A 929 20.18 0.12 -15.82
C PHE A 929 18.69 0.36 -15.54
N PHE A 930 18.33 1.50 -14.94
CA PHE A 930 16.93 1.80 -14.65
C PHE A 930 16.08 2.00 -15.91
N ALA A 931 16.64 2.55 -16.99
CA ALA A 931 15.92 2.69 -18.27
C ALA A 931 15.54 1.32 -18.87
N VAL A 932 16.46 0.36 -18.88
CA VAL A 932 16.19 -1.02 -19.33
C VAL A 932 15.08 -1.67 -18.49
N LEU A 933 15.15 -1.56 -17.16
CA LEU A 933 14.15 -2.14 -16.25
C LEU A 933 12.75 -1.50 -16.42
N ILE A 934 12.67 -0.17 -16.53
CA ILE A 934 11.42 0.58 -16.74
C ILE A 934 10.72 0.12 -18.03
N ASN A 935 11.47 0.01 -19.12
CA ASN A 935 10.94 -0.43 -20.41
C ASN A 935 10.50 -1.90 -20.37
N SER A 936 11.26 -2.76 -19.66
CA SER A 936 10.91 -4.17 -19.43
C SER A 936 9.56 -4.28 -18.72
N ALA A 937 9.43 -3.61 -17.58
CA ALA A 937 8.23 -3.65 -16.75
C ALA A 937 6.99 -3.05 -17.43
N LYS A 938 7.17 -2.07 -18.33
CA LYS A 938 6.08 -1.53 -19.16
C LYS A 938 5.62 -2.55 -20.21
N ARG A 939 6.55 -3.07 -21.02
CA ARG A 939 6.24 -4.02 -22.11
C ARG A 939 5.64 -5.32 -21.58
N LEU A 940 6.16 -5.84 -20.47
CA LEU A 940 5.65 -7.06 -19.82
C LEU A 940 4.22 -6.86 -19.27
N HIS A 941 3.94 -5.72 -18.64
CA HIS A 941 2.58 -5.37 -18.19
C HIS A 941 1.60 -5.24 -19.37
N ASP A 942 1.99 -4.55 -20.45
CA ASP A 942 1.13 -4.34 -21.61
C ASP A 942 0.87 -5.67 -22.37
N GLY A 943 1.86 -6.57 -22.42
CA GLY A 943 1.71 -7.93 -22.94
C GLY A 943 0.77 -8.80 -22.10
N MET A 944 0.97 -8.85 -20.77
CA MET A 944 0.10 -9.57 -19.84
C MET A 944 -1.34 -9.06 -19.89
N LEU A 945 -1.55 -7.74 -19.96
CA LEU A 945 -2.88 -7.15 -20.10
C LEU A 945 -3.53 -7.57 -21.42
N LYS A 946 -2.80 -7.55 -22.55
CA LYS A 946 -3.32 -8.00 -23.86
C LYS A 946 -3.72 -9.49 -23.81
N ALA A 947 -2.87 -10.36 -23.27
CA ALA A 947 -3.15 -11.78 -23.14
C ALA A 947 -4.39 -12.05 -22.28
N CYS A 948 -4.47 -11.45 -21.08
CA CYS A 948 -5.60 -11.60 -20.17
C CYS A 948 -6.92 -11.15 -20.81
N MET A 949 -6.94 -9.98 -21.47
CA MET A 949 -8.16 -9.48 -22.14
C MET A 949 -8.62 -10.37 -23.30
N ASN A 950 -7.70 -11.04 -24.00
CA ASN A 950 -7.99 -11.90 -25.15
C ASN A 950 -8.28 -13.38 -24.79
N THR A 951 -7.95 -13.82 -23.58
CA THR A 951 -8.12 -15.22 -23.12
C THR A 951 -9.59 -15.66 -23.07
N ARG A 952 -9.88 -16.97 -23.21
CA ARG A 952 -11.26 -17.53 -23.15
C ARG A 952 -11.90 -17.36 -21.77
N LEU A 953 -13.24 -17.34 -21.69
CA LEU A 953 -13.98 -17.13 -20.43
C LEU A 953 -13.71 -18.23 -19.38
N ARG A 954 -13.57 -19.49 -19.79
CA ARG A 954 -13.26 -20.65 -18.93
C ARG A 954 -12.08 -20.42 -17.97
N PHE A 955 -11.08 -19.66 -18.40
CA PHE A 955 -9.92 -19.30 -17.57
C PHE A 955 -10.31 -18.48 -16.33
N PHE A 956 -11.28 -17.57 -16.45
CA PHE A 956 -11.79 -16.71 -15.36
C PHE A 956 -12.81 -17.43 -14.47
N GLU A 957 -13.32 -18.58 -14.91
CA GLU A 957 -14.22 -19.43 -14.13
C GLU A 957 -13.46 -20.45 -13.29
N ILE A 958 -12.30 -20.91 -13.79
CA ILE A 958 -11.38 -21.81 -13.07
C ILE A 958 -10.52 -21.06 -12.06
N ASN A 959 -9.90 -19.94 -12.47
CA ASN A 959 -9.03 -19.15 -11.60
C ASN A 959 -9.88 -18.09 -10.88
N PRO A 960 -10.05 -18.17 -9.54
CA PRO A 960 -10.78 -17.14 -8.80
C PRO A 960 -10.13 -15.76 -9.00
N SER A 961 -10.94 -14.70 -9.00
CA SER A 961 -10.43 -13.34 -9.23
C SER A 961 -9.32 -12.97 -8.24
N GLY A 962 -9.36 -13.50 -7.00
CA GLY A 962 -8.28 -13.44 -6.01
C GLY A 962 -6.89 -13.83 -6.52
N GLU A 963 -6.77 -14.94 -7.24
CA GLU A 963 -5.48 -15.42 -7.77
C GLU A 963 -5.02 -14.60 -8.98
N LEU A 964 -5.96 -14.14 -9.81
CA LEU A 964 -5.68 -13.19 -10.89
C LEU A 964 -5.21 -11.83 -10.32
N TYR A 965 -5.83 -11.34 -9.25
CA TYR A 965 -5.33 -10.18 -8.51
C TYR A 965 -3.92 -10.42 -7.99
N ILE A 966 -3.68 -11.58 -7.38
CA ILE A 966 -2.35 -11.96 -6.90
C ILE A 966 -1.33 -11.96 -8.04
N GLY A 967 -1.66 -12.39 -9.25
CA GLY A 967 -0.77 -12.25 -10.42
C GLY A 967 -0.40 -10.79 -10.76
N PHE A 968 -1.40 -9.91 -10.86
CA PHE A 968 -1.17 -8.48 -11.12
C PHE A 968 -0.55 -7.72 -9.93
N ILE A 969 -0.68 -8.23 -8.70
CA ILE A 969 -0.13 -7.67 -7.45
C ILE A 969 1.27 -8.25 -7.12
N LEU A 970 1.59 -9.50 -7.45
CA LEU A 970 2.96 -10.02 -7.34
C LEU A 970 3.88 -9.24 -8.26
N HIS A 971 3.40 -8.88 -9.45
CA HIS A 971 4.09 -7.95 -10.34
C HIS A 971 4.33 -6.56 -9.73
N TYR A 972 3.57 -6.16 -8.70
CA TYR A 972 3.80 -4.94 -7.92
C TYR A 972 4.82 -5.19 -6.80
N VAL A 973 4.73 -6.30 -6.04
CA VAL A 973 5.69 -6.66 -4.98
C VAL A 973 7.11 -6.82 -5.53
N VAL A 974 7.29 -7.55 -6.64
CA VAL A 974 8.60 -7.76 -7.28
C VAL A 974 9.21 -6.44 -7.80
N ASN A 975 8.40 -5.50 -8.27
CA ASN A 975 8.89 -4.20 -8.76
C ASN A 975 9.19 -3.16 -7.66
N LEU A 976 8.75 -3.41 -6.42
CA LEU A 976 8.94 -2.52 -5.26
C LEU A 976 10.01 -2.98 -4.27
N TYR A 977 10.31 -4.28 -4.23
CA TYR A 977 11.22 -4.89 -3.25
C TYR A 977 12.47 -5.55 -3.84
N VAL A 978 12.67 -5.54 -5.16
CA VAL A 978 14.00 -5.81 -5.73
C VAL A 978 14.82 -4.51 -5.69
N PRO A 979 15.92 -4.46 -4.90
CA PRO A 979 16.86 -3.33 -4.89
C PRO A 979 17.68 -3.25 -6.20
#